data_AF-A0A350PDF9-F1
#
_entry.id   AF-A0A350PDF9-F1
#
_cell.length_a   1.000
_cell.length_b   1.000
_cell.length_c   1.000
_cell.angle_alpha   90.00
_cell.angle_beta   90.00
_cell.angle_gamma   90.00
#
_symmetry.space_group_name_H-M   'P 1'
#
loop_
_entity.id
_entity.type
_entity.pdbx_description
1 polymer ?
#
loop_
_entity_poly.entity_id
_entity_poly.type
_entity_poly.pdbx_seq_one_letter_code
_entity_poly.pdbx_strand_id
1 'polypeptide(L)'
;SVKWDGAPAIFAGINPDNGKFFVGTKSIFNKVPKINYTVEDINYNHGHAPGLVDKLKKALYYLPSLGISKILQGDFMFDDGMLEIVDIDGEPHYRFKPNTIIYAVPVDSNLGQQIGNAKFGIVFHTTYNDLKSGASFGADVSQLKRRPDVWFDDAFFKNDTGTVTLTDDDEERVVTLVTQADAVNSAVNYENLPLAKMNIYLNSEIRGGAFADDAQGSYQGFVEWNQNRLTKRINKLKSEKGKQRAMATGTAELEAIERSKNDILNVFRLSRLLFEAKNVFIEKYNNAIYATKHFVDDGSGDLKVTNPEGYVAVDFAGNGVKFVDRLEFSRANFMMDKGFKKPDIKENQILEVFWNNKKSTKMSLREWHTLLPKTKKTNKKLFEDLLASKMVTALIPDSKMVKLALAEAVQWAIDEQEERSLDATPGKTIAIVPGAFKPPHLGHLGMVKNYSSMADEVIVLISSPKSQKAQRTINGMPVTAEKSKQIWDMMISDHGLSNVSVQVSNAPSPVRAAFEYVDKDGPLEPGTKLILGASRKGGDYKRWSAAAKYIKPGVNLVDPAVSAVEPEIRSDGVPFSATDARNALSNNENADLFFGDGKTQIVKDILGLEDVQEMSAMGGGAVAGYSVPLGSTKDKDSDLVNEVLNYLFKQGILK
;
A
#
# COMPACT_ATOMS: atom_id res chain seq x y z
N SER A 1 -20.83 -5.79 -12.79
CA SER A 1 -21.02 -4.48 -12.18
C SER A 1 -19.77 -3.62 -12.36
N VAL A 2 -19.94 -2.32 -12.58
CA VAL A 2 -18.86 -1.33 -12.70
C VAL A 2 -18.36 -0.98 -11.31
N LYS A 3 -17.03 -0.99 -11.12
CA LYS A 3 -16.45 -0.49 -9.88
C LYS A 3 -16.37 1.03 -9.95
N TRP A 4 -17.18 1.70 -9.15
CA TRP A 4 -17.13 3.16 -9.00
C TRP A 4 -16.08 3.51 -7.94
N ASP A 5 -15.22 4.48 -8.24
CA ASP A 5 -14.24 5.04 -7.29
C ASP A 5 -14.91 6.08 -6.38
N GLY A 6 -15.78 5.59 -5.48
CA GLY A 6 -16.47 6.37 -4.46
C GLY A 6 -15.77 6.30 -3.09
N ALA A 7 -15.88 7.36 -2.29
CA ALA A 7 -15.43 7.35 -0.90
C ALA A 7 -16.14 8.40 -0.01
N PRO A 8 -16.50 8.06 1.24
CA PRO A 8 -16.28 6.80 1.93
C PRO A 8 -17.35 5.74 1.62
N ALA A 9 -17.09 4.49 2.00
CA ALA A 9 -18.11 3.46 2.06
C ALA A 9 -19.12 3.77 3.18
N ILE A 10 -20.40 3.82 2.81
CA ILE A 10 -21.53 4.11 3.68
C ILE A 10 -22.45 2.89 3.75
N PHE A 11 -22.72 2.46 4.97
CA PHE A 11 -23.75 1.48 5.30
C PHE A 11 -24.99 2.23 5.76
N ALA A 12 -26.15 1.92 5.18
CA ALA A 12 -27.41 2.56 5.53
C ALA A 12 -28.57 1.55 5.47
N GLY A 13 -29.51 1.65 6.38
CA GLY A 13 -30.64 0.74 6.43
C GLY A 13 -31.36 0.71 7.76
N ILE A 14 -32.32 -0.19 7.89
CA ILE A 14 -33.01 -0.46 9.15
C ILE A 14 -32.18 -1.43 9.97
N ASN A 15 -31.84 -1.06 11.20
CA ASN A 15 -31.23 -2.01 12.12
C ASN A 15 -32.30 -3.04 12.56
N PRO A 16 -32.13 -4.34 12.28
CA PRO A 16 -33.11 -5.37 12.64
C PRO A 16 -33.30 -5.52 14.16
N ASP A 17 -32.30 -5.16 14.97
CA ASP A 17 -32.35 -5.30 16.43
C ASP A 17 -33.29 -4.29 17.10
N ASN A 18 -33.48 -3.10 16.50
CA ASN A 18 -34.27 -2.02 17.12
C ASN A 18 -35.23 -1.27 16.17
N GLY A 19 -35.27 -1.65 14.90
CA GLY A 19 -36.15 -1.06 13.88
C GLY A 19 -35.81 0.38 13.49
N LYS A 20 -34.69 0.95 13.96
CA LYS A 20 -34.29 2.33 13.65
C LYS A 20 -33.44 2.37 12.40
N PHE A 21 -33.66 3.40 11.58
CA PHE A 21 -32.76 3.71 10.48
C PHE A 21 -31.41 4.16 11.04
N PHE A 22 -30.32 3.70 10.43
CA PHE A 22 -28.97 4.09 10.79
C PHE A 22 -28.10 4.38 9.57
N VAL A 23 -27.00 5.08 9.81
CA VAL A 23 -25.87 5.15 8.89
C VAL A 23 -24.56 4.80 9.60
N GLY A 24 -23.57 4.35 8.85
CA GLY A 24 -22.24 4.12 9.39
C GLY A 24 -21.21 3.85 8.31
N THR A 25 -19.96 3.66 8.74
CA THR A 25 -18.88 3.16 7.88
C THR A 25 -18.66 1.68 8.18
N LYS A 26 -17.57 1.07 7.67
CA LYS A 26 -17.17 -0.28 8.07
C LYS A 26 -17.03 -0.46 9.60
N SER A 27 -16.90 0.64 10.35
CA SER A 27 -16.91 0.63 11.81
C SER A 27 -18.18 0.09 12.47
N ILE A 28 -19.28 -0.14 11.73
CA ILE A 28 -20.46 -0.83 12.27
C ILE A 28 -20.18 -2.29 12.63
N PHE A 29 -19.13 -2.90 12.04
CA PHE A 29 -18.73 -4.28 12.33
C PHE A 29 -17.60 -4.36 13.37
N ASN A 30 -17.20 -3.24 13.97
CA ASN A 30 -16.26 -3.27 15.08
C ASN A 30 -16.86 -4.02 16.27
N LYS A 31 -16.00 -4.61 17.12
CA LYS A 31 -16.41 -5.26 18.39
C LYS A 31 -17.31 -4.36 19.26
N VAL A 32 -17.08 -3.04 19.22
CA VAL A 32 -18.06 -2.03 19.68
C VAL A 32 -18.57 -1.31 18.41
N PRO A 33 -19.75 -1.70 17.89
CA PRO A 33 -20.31 -1.14 16.67
C PRO A 33 -20.50 0.37 16.77
N LYS A 34 -19.89 1.12 15.85
CA LYS A 34 -20.14 2.55 15.69
C LYS A 34 -21.31 2.75 14.74
N ILE A 35 -22.52 2.48 15.23
CA ILE A 35 -23.78 2.67 14.50
C ILE A 35 -24.32 4.05 14.86
N ASN A 36 -24.76 4.81 13.85
CA ASN A 36 -25.24 6.17 14.06
C ASN A 36 -26.72 6.28 13.71
N TYR A 37 -27.57 6.53 14.71
CA TYR A 37 -29.01 6.76 14.53
C TYR A 37 -29.34 8.25 14.53
N THR A 38 -28.48 9.05 15.14
CA THR A 38 -28.66 10.49 15.34
C THR A 38 -27.41 11.27 14.93
N VAL A 39 -27.55 12.58 14.78
CA VAL A 39 -26.41 13.47 14.49
C VAL A 39 -25.40 13.47 15.64
N GLU A 40 -25.89 13.33 16.87
CA GLU A 40 -25.10 13.21 18.09
C GLU A 40 -24.23 11.95 18.06
N ASP A 41 -24.78 10.80 17.64
CA ASP A 41 -24.02 9.56 17.47
C ASP A 41 -22.88 9.76 16.47
N ILE A 42 -23.14 10.43 15.34
CA ILE A 42 -22.12 10.72 14.32
C ILE A 42 -20.99 11.55 14.91
N ASN A 43 -21.33 12.65 15.61
CA ASN A 43 -20.34 13.52 16.21
C ASN A 43 -19.53 12.78 17.29
N TYR A 44 -20.18 11.94 18.09
CA TYR A 44 -19.51 11.12 19.11
C TYR A 44 -18.56 10.08 18.49
N ASN A 45 -19.03 9.34 17.48
CA ASN A 45 -18.28 8.23 16.87
C ASN A 45 -17.15 8.70 15.93
N HIS A 46 -17.35 9.85 15.27
CA HIS A 46 -16.55 10.32 14.13
C HIS A 46 -16.09 11.79 14.22
N GLY A 47 -16.31 12.51 15.32
CA GLY A 47 -16.02 13.95 15.45
C GLY A 47 -14.56 14.38 15.19
N HIS A 48 -13.62 13.43 15.22
CA HIS A 48 -12.21 13.64 14.85
C HIS A 48 -11.97 13.76 13.33
N ALA A 49 -12.98 13.47 12.49
CA ALA A 49 -12.90 13.49 11.03
C ALA A 49 -14.04 14.36 10.43
N PRO A 50 -13.88 15.70 10.40
CA PRO A 50 -14.96 16.62 10.01
C PRO A 50 -15.58 16.34 8.63
N GLY A 51 -14.76 16.05 7.62
CA GLY A 51 -15.26 15.73 6.28
C GLY A 51 -16.06 14.43 6.21
N LEU A 52 -15.74 13.44 7.06
CA LEU A 52 -16.54 12.21 7.19
C LEU A 52 -17.86 12.49 7.91
N VAL A 53 -17.81 13.30 8.97
CA VAL A 53 -19.00 13.70 9.75
C VAL A 53 -20.03 14.38 8.86
N ASP A 54 -19.61 15.30 7.99
CA ASP A 54 -20.53 16.01 7.09
C ASP A 54 -21.21 15.07 6.10
N LYS A 55 -20.44 14.15 5.50
CA LYS A 55 -20.98 13.12 4.60
C LYS A 55 -21.97 12.19 5.31
N LEU A 56 -21.65 11.74 6.53
CA LEU A 56 -22.56 10.88 7.32
C LEU A 56 -23.82 11.63 7.76
N LYS A 57 -23.73 12.92 8.09
CA LYS A 57 -24.92 13.75 8.42
C LYS A 57 -25.85 13.88 7.22
N LYS A 58 -25.29 14.17 6.03
CA LYS A 58 -26.07 14.18 4.79
C LYS A 58 -26.69 12.81 4.50
N ALA A 59 -25.94 11.73 4.67
CA ALA A 59 -26.45 10.37 4.50
C ALA A 59 -27.63 10.07 5.45
N LEU A 60 -27.49 10.41 6.75
CA LEU A 60 -28.54 10.21 7.75
C LEU A 60 -29.79 11.04 7.45
N TYR A 61 -29.64 12.21 6.84
CA TYR A 61 -30.76 13.07 6.46
C TYR A 61 -31.48 12.59 5.18
N TYR A 62 -30.72 12.27 4.13
CA TYR A 62 -31.28 12.01 2.80
C TYR A 62 -31.70 10.55 2.58
N LEU A 63 -30.88 9.57 3.01
CA LEU A 63 -31.11 8.16 2.69
C LEU A 63 -32.36 7.50 3.33
N PRO A 64 -32.88 7.91 4.51
CA PRO A 64 -34.10 7.31 5.06
C PRO A 64 -35.29 7.42 4.10
N SER A 65 -35.33 8.49 3.31
CA SER A 65 -36.43 8.79 2.41
C SER A 65 -36.54 7.85 1.20
N LEU A 66 -35.49 7.06 0.92
CA LEU A 66 -35.45 6.08 -0.16
C LEU A 66 -36.26 4.81 0.17
N GLY A 67 -36.66 4.61 1.43
CA GLY A 67 -37.40 3.41 1.85
C GLY A 67 -36.54 2.15 1.92
N ILE A 68 -35.26 2.29 2.28
CA ILE A 68 -34.34 1.15 2.46
C ILE A 68 -34.86 0.25 3.59
N SER A 69 -35.16 -1.02 3.28
CA SER A 69 -35.71 -1.99 4.23
C SER A 69 -34.65 -2.91 4.86
N LYS A 70 -33.62 -3.27 4.08
CA LYS A 70 -32.45 -4.05 4.53
C LYS A 70 -31.28 -3.12 4.86
N ILE A 71 -30.07 -3.66 4.94
CA ILE A 71 -28.84 -2.87 5.07
C ILE A 71 -28.15 -2.88 3.71
N LEU A 72 -27.91 -1.69 3.16
CA LEU A 72 -27.17 -1.50 1.92
C LEU A 72 -25.81 -0.89 2.22
N GLN A 73 -24.79 -1.37 1.53
CA GLN A 73 -23.50 -0.71 1.45
C GLN A 73 -23.36 -0.07 0.07
N GLY A 74 -23.01 1.21 0.06
CA GLY A 74 -22.64 1.93 -1.15
C GLY A 74 -21.48 2.87 -0.93
N ASP A 75 -20.83 3.28 -2.01
CA ASP A 75 -19.76 4.25 -1.97
C ASP A 75 -20.30 5.64 -2.30
N PHE A 76 -19.99 6.61 -1.44
CA PHE A 76 -20.37 8.01 -1.66
C PHE A 76 -19.67 8.57 -2.90
N MET A 77 -20.45 9.24 -3.76
CA MET A 77 -19.95 9.80 -5.02
C MET A 77 -19.78 11.31 -4.94
N PHE A 78 -20.83 12.03 -4.54
CA PHE A 78 -20.79 13.48 -4.47
C PHE A 78 -21.84 14.00 -3.50
N ASP A 79 -21.65 15.25 -3.11
CA ASP A 79 -22.74 16.08 -2.62
C ASP A 79 -22.79 17.38 -3.44
N ASP A 80 -23.83 18.17 -3.24
CA ASP A 80 -24.04 19.40 -4.00
C ASP A 80 -22.91 20.44 -3.86
N GLY A 81 -22.11 20.38 -2.80
CA GLY A 81 -20.94 21.23 -2.63
C GLY A 81 -19.70 20.76 -3.41
N MET A 82 -19.74 19.56 -3.99
CA MET A 82 -18.64 18.97 -4.76
C MET A 82 -18.80 19.11 -6.28
N LEU A 83 -19.97 19.51 -6.76
CA LEU A 83 -20.25 19.62 -8.19
C LEU A 83 -19.69 20.93 -8.74
N GLU A 84 -18.79 20.82 -9.70
CA GLU A 84 -18.27 21.94 -10.49
C GLU A 84 -18.81 21.86 -11.91
N ILE A 85 -19.08 23.00 -12.56
CA ILE A 85 -19.37 23.01 -14.00
C ILE A 85 -18.07 23.36 -14.73
N VAL A 86 -17.67 22.50 -15.65
CA VAL A 86 -16.50 22.70 -16.51
C VAL A 86 -16.87 22.51 -17.96
N ASP A 87 -16.22 23.24 -18.86
CA ASP A 87 -16.33 23.00 -20.30
C ASP A 87 -15.34 21.91 -20.70
N ILE A 88 -15.84 20.86 -21.36
CA ILE A 88 -15.01 19.80 -21.95
C ILE A 88 -15.46 19.66 -23.40
N ASP A 89 -14.54 19.93 -24.33
CA ASP A 89 -14.78 19.87 -25.78
C ASP A 89 -15.94 20.77 -26.28
N GLY A 90 -16.18 21.92 -25.63
CA GLY A 90 -17.26 22.85 -25.99
C GLY A 90 -18.64 22.47 -25.45
N GLU A 91 -18.73 21.44 -24.61
CA GLU A 91 -19.95 21.01 -23.95
C GLU A 91 -19.81 21.15 -22.41
N PRO A 92 -20.78 21.76 -21.71
CA PRO A 92 -20.72 21.89 -20.27
C PRO A 92 -20.94 20.54 -19.58
N HIS A 93 -20.09 20.24 -18.60
CA HIS A 93 -20.14 19.01 -17.80
C HIS A 93 -20.16 19.31 -16.31
N TYR A 94 -20.94 18.54 -15.54
CA TYR A 94 -20.76 18.43 -14.09
C TYR A 94 -19.52 17.57 -13.81
N ARG A 95 -18.57 18.14 -13.06
CA ARG A 95 -17.32 17.52 -12.63
C ARG A 95 -17.33 17.29 -11.13
N PHE A 96 -16.93 16.09 -10.70
CA PHE A 96 -16.73 15.77 -9.28
C PHE A 96 -15.67 14.69 -9.09
N LYS A 97 -15.02 14.68 -7.93
CA LYS A 97 -13.97 13.71 -7.55
C LYS A 97 -14.30 13.12 -6.18
N PRO A 98 -14.96 11.94 -6.11
CA PRO A 98 -15.30 11.30 -4.85
C PRO A 98 -14.07 10.86 -4.05
N ASN A 99 -13.06 10.36 -4.78
CA ASN A 99 -11.83 9.82 -4.24
C ASN A 99 -10.63 10.18 -5.15
N THR A 100 -10.31 9.34 -6.12
CA THR A 100 -9.11 9.42 -6.96
C THR A 100 -9.43 9.82 -8.40
N ILE A 101 -10.47 9.23 -8.99
CA ILE A 101 -10.97 9.45 -10.35
C ILE A 101 -11.87 10.69 -10.39
N ILE A 102 -11.73 11.48 -11.46
CA ILE A 102 -12.63 12.58 -11.77
C ILE A 102 -13.72 12.07 -12.71
N TYR A 103 -14.97 12.33 -12.37
CA TYR A 103 -16.12 12.04 -13.22
C TYR A 103 -16.57 13.32 -13.89
N ALA A 104 -16.90 13.26 -15.18
CA ALA A 104 -17.58 14.35 -15.86
C ALA A 104 -18.82 13.84 -16.61
N VAL A 105 -19.93 14.54 -16.45
CA VAL A 105 -21.22 14.20 -17.05
C VAL A 105 -21.79 15.42 -17.77
N PRO A 106 -22.17 15.33 -19.06
CA PRO A 106 -22.77 16.46 -19.77
C PRO A 106 -23.99 17.00 -19.02
N VAL A 107 -24.05 18.31 -18.79
CA VAL A 107 -25.10 18.97 -18.00
C VAL A 107 -26.50 18.69 -18.58
N ASP A 108 -26.62 18.75 -19.91
CA ASP A 108 -27.90 18.61 -20.60
C ASP A 108 -28.35 17.15 -20.78
N SER A 109 -27.50 16.18 -20.43
CA SER A 109 -27.87 14.76 -20.47
C SER A 109 -28.90 14.41 -19.39
N ASN A 110 -29.69 13.35 -19.60
CA ASN A 110 -30.63 12.85 -18.58
C ASN A 110 -29.94 12.56 -17.24
N LEU A 111 -28.71 12.02 -17.29
CA LEU A 111 -27.90 11.78 -16.10
C LEU A 111 -27.41 13.09 -15.46
N GLY A 112 -26.96 14.04 -16.28
CA GLY A 112 -26.54 15.37 -15.83
C GLY A 112 -27.65 16.11 -15.09
N GLN A 113 -28.87 16.08 -15.61
CA GLN A 113 -30.04 16.67 -14.95
C GLN A 113 -30.35 15.99 -13.59
N GLN A 114 -30.19 14.67 -13.49
CA GLN A 114 -30.36 13.97 -12.21
C GLN A 114 -29.27 14.35 -11.20
N ILE A 115 -28.01 14.39 -11.64
CA ILE A 115 -26.86 14.77 -10.79
C ILE A 115 -26.98 16.21 -10.34
N GLY A 116 -27.29 17.15 -11.24
CA GLY A 116 -27.41 18.57 -10.93
C GLY A 116 -28.53 18.91 -9.95
N ASN A 117 -29.61 18.11 -9.93
CA ASN A 117 -30.70 18.27 -8.98
C ASN A 117 -30.40 17.63 -7.61
N ALA A 118 -29.57 16.58 -7.58
CA ALA A 118 -29.29 15.81 -6.39
C ALA A 118 -28.43 16.57 -5.37
N LYS A 119 -28.74 16.35 -4.09
CA LYS A 119 -27.99 16.87 -2.94
C LYS A 119 -27.00 15.86 -2.37
N PHE A 120 -27.18 14.60 -2.75
CA PHE A 120 -26.38 13.48 -2.30
C PHE A 120 -26.35 12.40 -3.38
N GLY A 121 -25.14 11.93 -3.71
CA GLY A 121 -24.88 10.88 -4.69
C GLY A 121 -24.23 9.65 -4.04
N ILE A 122 -24.76 8.45 -4.28
CA ILE A 122 -24.22 7.19 -3.76
C ILE A 122 -24.45 6.03 -4.74
N VAL A 123 -23.50 5.11 -4.90
CA VAL A 123 -23.73 3.88 -5.67
C VAL A 123 -23.73 2.69 -4.73
N PHE A 124 -24.80 1.89 -4.74
CA PHE A 124 -24.92 0.72 -3.88
C PHE A 124 -24.30 -0.52 -4.54
N HIS A 125 -23.59 -1.31 -3.74
CA HIS A 125 -22.79 -2.45 -4.21
C HIS A 125 -23.09 -3.75 -3.49
N THR A 126 -23.60 -3.69 -2.26
CA THR A 126 -23.78 -4.88 -1.42
C THR A 126 -25.06 -4.78 -0.60
N THR A 127 -25.78 -5.88 -0.45
CA THR A 127 -26.90 -6.02 0.49
C THR A 127 -26.52 -6.95 1.64
N TYR A 128 -26.93 -6.57 2.85
CA TYR A 128 -26.81 -7.37 4.06
C TYR A 128 -28.21 -7.61 4.63
N ASN A 129 -28.49 -8.85 5.02
CA ASN A 129 -29.76 -9.20 5.65
C ASN A 129 -29.81 -8.81 7.13
N ASP A 130 -28.65 -8.82 7.79
CA ASP A 130 -28.48 -8.35 9.16
C ASP A 130 -27.02 -7.90 9.39
N LEU A 131 -26.70 -7.45 10.61
CA LEU A 131 -25.35 -7.03 11.00
C LEU A 131 -24.41 -8.21 11.33
N LYS A 132 -24.88 -9.47 11.23
CA LYS A 132 -24.21 -10.68 11.72
C LYS A 132 -23.93 -11.74 10.62
N SER A 133 -24.53 -11.59 9.44
CA SER A 133 -24.50 -12.53 8.32
C SER A 133 -23.56 -12.08 7.20
N GLY A 134 -23.16 -13.03 6.35
CA GLY A 134 -22.31 -12.77 5.20
C GLY A 134 -22.99 -11.87 4.17
N ALA A 135 -22.17 -11.10 3.45
CA ALA A 135 -22.61 -10.23 2.37
C ALA A 135 -23.17 -11.04 1.19
N SER A 136 -24.29 -10.60 0.60
CA SER A 136 -24.67 -10.98 -0.76
C SER A 136 -24.21 -9.88 -1.72
N PHE A 137 -23.39 -10.22 -2.72
CA PHE A 137 -22.87 -9.25 -3.68
C PHE A 137 -23.98 -8.68 -4.57
N GLY A 138 -23.83 -7.40 -4.93
CA GLY A 138 -24.89 -6.63 -5.56
C GLY A 138 -25.84 -6.00 -4.53
N ALA A 139 -26.56 -4.98 -4.98
CA ALA A 139 -27.65 -4.38 -4.24
C ALA A 139 -28.89 -4.33 -5.13
N ASP A 140 -30.01 -4.89 -4.67
CA ASP A 140 -31.28 -4.67 -5.34
C ASP A 140 -31.82 -3.30 -4.93
N VAL A 141 -31.60 -2.31 -5.78
CA VAL A 141 -32.08 -0.94 -5.58
C VAL A 141 -33.42 -0.68 -6.30
N SER A 142 -33.98 -1.68 -6.98
CA SER A 142 -35.20 -1.53 -7.80
C SER A 142 -36.42 -1.09 -6.98
N GLN A 143 -36.44 -1.45 -5.69
CA GLN A 143 -37.50 -1.13 -4.75
C GLN A 143 -37.30 0.22 -4.02
N LEU A 144 -36.14 0.89 -4.23
CA LEU A 144 -35.87 2.19 -3.60
C LEU A 144 -36.63 3.31 -4.31
N LYS A 145 -37.21 4.21 -3.51
CA LYS A 145 -37.93 5.38 -4.02
C LYS A 145 -36.94 6.37 -4.62
N ARG A 146 -37.06 6.61 -5.93
CA ARG A 146 -36.31 7.68 -6.61
C ARG A 146 -36.79 9.04 -6.11
N ARG A 147 -35.84 9.91 -5.76
CA ARG A 147 -36.11 11.28 -5.34
C ARG A 147 -35.18 12.27 -6.04
N PRO A 148 -35.62 13.49 -6.33
CA PRO A 148 -34.79 14.47 -7.03
C PRO A 148 -33.60 14.96 -6.20
N ASP A 149 -33.69 14.90 -4.87
CA ASP A 149 -32.64 15.32 -3.94
C ASP A 149 -31.59 14.22 -3.67
N VAL A 150 -31.77 13.00 -4.18
CA VAL A 150 -30.81 11.90 -4.01
C VAL A 150 -30.60 11.15 -5.31
N TRP A 151 -29.38 11.21 -5.83
CA TRP A 151 -28.97 10.34 -6.92
C TRP A 151 -28.41 9.04 -6.34
N PHE A 152 -28.90 7.92 -6.84
CA PHE A 152 -28.28 6.63 -6.58
C PHE A 152 -28.28 5.75 -7.81
N ASP A 153 -27.36 4.79 -7.86
CA ASP A 153 -27.48 3.69 -8.81
C ASP A 153 -27.09 2.37 -8.17
N ASP A 154 -27.47 1.27 -8.82
CA ASP A 154 -26.76 0.01 -8.61
C ASP A 154 -25.52 -0.02 -9.51
N ALA A 155 -24.58 -0.87 -9.16
CA ALA A 155 -23.38 -1.00 -9.97
C ALA A 155 -23.58 -1.90 -11.22
N PHE A 156 -24.78 -2.42 -11.52
CA PHE A 156 -24.93 -3.39 -12.61
C PHE A 156 -24.78 -2.75 -13.99
N PHE A 157 -24.55 -3.58 -15.01
CA PHE A 157 -24.67 -3.12 -16.39
C PHE A 157 -26.15 -3.10 -16.75
N LYS A 158 -26.69 -1.91 -17.03
CA LYS A 158 -27.97 -1.79 -17.71
C LYS A 158 -27.73 -2.07 -19.18
N ASN A 159 -28.35 -3.12 -19.70
CA ASN A 159 -28.12 -3.61 -21.06
C ASN A 159 -28.84 -2.73 -22.08
N ASP A 160 -28.52 -1.43 -22.10
CA ASP A 160 -29.28 -0.40 -22.81
C ASP A 160 -28.74 -0.17 -24.24
N THR A 161 -27.57 -0.75 -24.55
CA THR A 161 -26.88 -0.66 -25.85
C THR A 161 -26.65 -2.03 -26.53
N GLY A 162 -26.76 -3.13 -25.78
CA GLY A 162 -26.44 -4.49 -26.24
C GLY A 162 -24.94 -4.79 -26.48
N THR A 163 -24.09 -3.77 -26.57
CA THR A 163 -22.64 -3.85 -26.89
C THR A 163 -21.79 -4.62 -25.87
N VAL A 164 -22.38 -5.05 -24.76
CA VAL A 164 -21.71 -5.66 -23.60
C VAL A 164 -21.57 -7.19 -23.72
N THR A 165 -22.25 -7.84 -24.66
CA THR A 165 -22.14 -9.29 -24.90
C THR A 165 -20.93 -9.62 -25.75
N LEU A 166 -20.15 -10.64 -25.36
CA LEU A 166 -19.06 -11.17 -26.19
C LEU A 166 -19.59 -11.53 -27.60
N THR A 167 -18.80 -11.26 -28.63
CA THR A 167 -19.09 -11.82 -29.97
C THR A 167 -18.64 -13.27 -30.05
N ASP A 168 -19.10 -14.00 -31.06
CA ASP A 168 -18.62 -15.37 -31.34
C ASP A 168 -17.07 -15.43 -31.44
N ASP A 169 -16.45 -14.42 -32.05
CA ASP A 169 -14.99 -14.29 -32.15
C ASP A 169 -14.31 -14.07 -30.78
N ASP A 170 -14.91 -13.22 -29.92
CA ASP A 170 -14.42 -12.97 -28.56
C ASP A 170 -14.47 -14.28 -27.73
N GLU A 171 -15.57 -15.02 -27.86
CA GLU A 171 -15.78 -16.30 -27.19
C GLU A 171 -14.77 -17.36 -27.64
N GLU A 172 -14.58 -17.53 -28.95
CA GLU A 172 -13.61 -18.48 -29.50
C GLU A 172 -12.18 -18.16 -29.03
N ARG A 173 -11.83 -16.86 -28.98
CA ARG A 173 -10.52 -16.41 -28.50
C ARG A 173 -10.31 -16.74 -27.03
N VAL A 174 -11.30 -16.46 -26.16
CA VAL A 174 -11.21 -16.79 -24.73
C VAL A 174 -11.09 -18.30 -24.54
N VAL A 175 -11.93 -19.10 -25.20
CA VAL A 175 -11.89 -20.57 -25.10
C VAL A 175 -10.53 -21.10 -25.52
N THR A 176 -9.96 -20.59 -26.61
CA THR A 176 -8.63 -20.99 -27.08
C THR A 176 -7.55 -20.70 -26.05
N LEU A 177 -7.51 -19.47 -25.51
CA LEU A 177 -6.51 -19.07 -24.52
C LEU A 177 -6.58 -19.91 -23.24
N VAL A 178 -7.80 -20.17 -22.75
CA VAL A 178 -7.98 -20.96 -21.52
C VAL A 178 -7.70 -22.45 -21.77
N THR A 179 -8.02 -22.99 -22.95
CA THR A 179 -7.63 -24.36 -23.33
C THR A 179 -6.11 -24.53 -23.36
N GLN A 180 -5.39 -23.55 -23.92
CA GLN A 180 -3.92 -23.56 -23.91
C GLN A 180 -3.38 -23.42 -22.48
N ALA A 181 -4.00 -22.59 -21.65
CA ALA A 181 -3.61 -22.42 -20.25
C ALA A 181 -3.72 -23.74 -19.47
N ASP A 182 -4.84 -24.46 -19.62
CA ASP A 182 -5.05 -25.78 -18.98
C ASP A 182 -4.02 -26.82 -19.44
N ALA A 183 -3.72 -26.86 -20.74
CA ALA A 183 -2.74 -27.78 -21.29
C ALA A 183 -1.33 -27.51 -20.74
N VAL A 184 -0.96 -26.23 -20.63
CA VAL A 184 0.33 -25.80 -20.04
C VAL A 184 0.36 -26.11 -18.55
N ASN A 185 -0.70 -25.78 -17.80
CA ASN A 185 -0.82 -26.00 -16.37
C ASN A 185 -0.66 -27.48 -16.01
N SER A 186 -1.32 -28.36 -16.77
CA SER A 186 -1.25 -29.82 -16.57
C SER A 186 0.15 -30.40 -16.78
N ALA A 187 1.02 -29.67 -17.49
CA ALA A 187 2.42 -30.05 -17.75
C ALA A 187 3.41 -29.46 -16.73
N VAL A 188 2.96 -28.71 -15.72
CA VAL A 188 3.81 -28.11 -14.69
C VAL A 188 3.93 -29.03 -13.49
N ASN A 189 5.16 -29.41 -13.12
CA ASN A 189 5.41 -29.92 -11.79
C ASN A 189 5.64 -28.76 -10.81
N TYR A 190 4.65 -28.50 -9.96
CA TYR A 190 4.70 -27.45 -8.96
C TYR A 190 5.59 -27.77 -7.75
N GLU A 191 6.05 -29.01 -7.61
CA GLU A 191 6.91 -29.42 -6.50
C GLU A 191 8.22 -28.63 -6.52
N ASN A 192 8.52 -27.98 -5.40
CA ASN A 192 9.77 -27.24 -5.17
C ASN A 192 9.99 -26.01 -6.08
N LEU A 193 8.96 -25.54 -6.82
CA LEU A 193 9.07 -24.29 -7.57
C LEU A 193 9.14 -23.08 -6.65
N PRO A 194 9.96 -22.06 -6.97
CA PRO A 194 10.08 -20.85 -6.17
C PRO A 194 8.93 -19.85 -6.45
N LEU A 195 7.67 -20.29 -6.39
CA LEU A 195 6.47 -19.54 -6.81
C LEU A 195 6.37 -18.15 -6.15
N ALA A 196 6.66 -18.05 -4.85
CA ALA A 196 6.65 -16.76 -4.15
C ALA A 196 7.64 -15.75 -4.74
N LYS A 197 8.82 -16.21 -5.18
CA LYS A 197 9.81 -15.35 -5.85
C LYS A 197 9.39 -15.01 -7.27
N MET A 198 8.79 -15.95 -7.98
CA MET A 198 8.26 -15.71 -9.33
C MET A 198 7.17 -14.65 -9.32
N ASN A 199 6.25 -14.68 -8.34
CA ASN A 199 5.23 -13.64 -8.18
C ASN A 199 5.85 -12.25 -7.92
N ILE A 200 6.88 -12.16 -7.07
CA ILE A 200 7.60 -10.90 -6.85
C ILE A 200 8.23 -10.38 -8.15
N TYR A 201 8.83 -11.28 -8.93
CA TYR A 201 9.45 -10.93 -10.21
C TYR A 201 8.42 -10.48 -11.25
N LEU A 202 7.30 -11.20 -11.42
CA LEU A 202 6.21 -10.80 -12.33
C LEU A 202 5.64 -9.43 -11.98
N ASN A 203 5.48 -9.11 -10.69
CA ASN A 203 5.10 -7.76 -10.28
C ASN A 203 6.14 -6.69 -10.65
N SER A 204 7.42 -7.06 -10.78
CA SER A 204 8.45 -6.12 -11.27
C SER A 204 8.37 -5.90 -12.77
N GLU A 205 7.97 -6.91 -13.56
CA GLU A 205 7.68 -6.74 -14.99
C GLU A 205 6.47 -5.80 -15.18
N ILE A 206 5.39 -5.99 -14.42
CA ILE A 206 4.17 -5.14 -14.49
C ILE A 206 4.52 -3.65 -14.25
N ARG A 207 5.44 -3.37 -13.32
CA ARG A 207 5.92 -2.01 -13.07
C ARG A 207 6.76 -1.46 -14.24
N GLY A 208 7.45 -2.33 -14.96
CA GLY A 208 8.17 -2.01 -16.18
C GLY A 208 7.27 -1.90 -17.42
N GLY A 209 5.96 -2.14 -17.28
CA GLY A 209 5.00 -2.09 -18.38
C GLY A 209 4.92 -3.38 -19.22
N ALA A 210 5.49 -4.49 -18.74
CA ALA A 210 5.49 -5.79 -19.39
C ALA A 210 4.82 -6.84 -18.49
N PHE A 211 4.34 -7.96 -19.05
CA PHE A 211 3.86 -9.08 -18.22
C PHE A 211 3.99 -10.41 -18.95
N ALA A 212 5.07 -11.15 -18.65
CA ALA A 212 5.35 -12.46 -19.23
C ALA A 212 5.17 -12.50 -20.76
N ASP A 213 5.50 -11.42 -21.47
CA ASP A 213 5.28 -11.28 -22.92
C ASP A 213 6.03 -12.35 -23.72
N ASP A 214 7.24 -12.69 -23.26
CA ASP A 214 8.02 -13.82 -23.71
C ASP A 214 8.47 -14.65 -22.50
N ALA A 215 7.98 -15.88 -22.40
CA ALA A 215 8.33 -16.77 -21.29
C ALA A 215 9.84 -17.02 -21.18
N GLN A 216 10.56 -17.09 -22.32
CA GLN A 216 12.00 -17.31 -22.33
C GLN A 216 12.75 -16.10 -21.78
N GLY A 217 12.39 -14.89 -22.23
CA GLY A 217 12.87 -13.62 -21.71
C GLY A 217 12.56 -13.45 -20.23
N SER A 218 11.33 -13.73 -19.79
CA SER A 218 10.94 -13.67 -18.37
C SER A 218 11.70 -14.70 -17.52
N TYR A 219 12.00 -15.89 -18.04
CA TYR A 219 12.88 -16.85 -17.36
C TYR A 219 14.30 -16.33 -17.21
N GLN A 220 14.89 -15.78 -18.27
CA GLN A 220 16.22 -15.19 -18.22
C GLN A 220 16.27 -14.02 -17.23
N GLY A 221 15.28 -13.11 -17.30
CA GLY A 221 15.13 -12.01 -16.36
C GLY A 221 14.93 -12.49 -14.92
N PHE A 222 14.19 -13.57 -14.70
CA PHE A 222 14.03 -14.17 -13.36
C PHE A 222 15.35 -14.75 -12.82
N VAL A 223 16.14 -15.42 -13.66
CA VAL A 223 17.48 -15.92 -13.31
C VAL A 223 18.40 -14.76 -12.96
N GLU A 224 18.49 -13.75 -13.83
CA GLU A 224 19.29 -12.54 -13.60
C GLU A 224 18.86 -11.80 -12.35
N TRP A 225 17.55 -11.70 -12.10
CA TRP A 225 17.01 -11.10 -10.89
C TRP A 225 17.44 -11.84 -9.63
N ASN A 226 17.44 -13.18 -9.64
CA ASN A 226 17.95 -13.98 -8.52
C ASN A 226 19.48 -13.84 -8.36
N GLN A 227 20.24 -13.84 -9.46
CA GLN A 227 21.69 -13.63 -9.46
C GLN A 227 22.05 -12.26 -8.88
N ASN A 228 21.37 -11.20 -9.31
CA ASN A 228 21.58 -9.84 -8.81
C ASN A 228 21.27 -9.74 -7.31
N ARG A 229 20.22 -10.41 -6.84
CA ARG A 229 19.91 -10.49 -5.39
C ARG A 229 20.96 -11.26 -4.62
N LEU A 230 21.49 -12.36 -5.17
CA LEU A 230 22.58 -13.11 -4.58
C LEU A 230 23.86 -12.27 -4.48
N THR A 231 24.26 -11.61 -5.57
CA THR A 231 25.42 -10.69 -5.60
C THR A 231 25.28 -9.57 -4.57
N LYS A 232 24.12 -8.91 -4.51
CA LYS A 232 23.83 -7.88 -3.49
C LYS A 232 23.90 -8.46 -2.08
N ARG A 233 23.47 -9.71 -1.85
CA ARG A 233 23.56 -10.38 -0.55
C ARG A 233 25.01 -10.69 -0.18
N ILE A 234 25.82 -11.23 -1.11
CA ILE A 234 27.23 -11.55 -0.89
C ILE A 234 28.03 -10.28 -0.57
N ASN A 235 27.82 -9.20 -1.34
CA ASN A 235 28.54 -7.93 -1.16
C ASN A 235 28.27 -7.27 0.20
N LYS A 236 27.11 -7.53 0.81
CA LYS A 236 26.75 -7.02 2.15
C LYS A 236 27.40 -7.81 3.31
N LEU A 237 27.97 -8.99 3.05
CA LEU A 237 28.54 -9.84 4.10
C LEU A 237 30.01 -9.51 4.35
N LYS A 238 30.35 -9.27 5.63
CA LYS A 238 31.71 -8.87 6.04
C LYS A 238 32.66 -10.05 6.30
N SER A 239 32.13 -11.22 6.64
CA SER A 239 32.94 -12.40 6.97
C SER A 239 33.06 -13.37 5.80
N GLU A 240 34.25 -13.93 5.62
CA GLU A 240 34.55 -14.87 4.54
C GLU A 240 33.67 -16.13 4.63
N LYS A 241 33.51 -16.68 5.84
CA LYS A 241 32.62 -17.81 6.11
C LYS A 241 31.14 -17.49 5.81
N GLY A 242 30.72 -16.24 6.00
CA GLY A 242 29.38 -15.77 5.65
C GLY A 242 29.17 -15.70 4.14
N LYS A 243 30.15 -15.15 3.41
CA LYS A 243 30.16 -15.10 1.95
C LYS A 243 30.14 -16.51 1.34
N GLN A 244 30.98 -17.43 1.83
CA GLN A 244 31.01 -18.82 1.37
C GLN A 244 29.67 -19.53 1.57
N ARG A 245 29.02 -19.36 2.73
CA ARG A 245 27.68 -19.92 2.98
C ARG A 245 26.61 -19.32 2.06
N ALA A 246 26.61 -17.99 1.89
CA ALA A 246 25.65 -17.33 1.02
C ALA A 246 25.84 -17.73 -0.45
N MET A 247 27.09 -17.89 -0.89
CA MET A 247 27.43 -18.40 -2.22
C MET A 247 26.95 -19.85 -2.38
N ALA A 248 27.24 -20.74 -1.44
CA ALA A 248 26.77 -22.13 -1.49
C ALA A 248 25.24 -22.24 -1.55
N THR A 249 24.53 -21.50 -0.68
CA THR A 249 23.04 -21.49 -0.70
C THR A 249 22.50 -20.86 -1.98
N GLY A 250 23.10 -19.77 -2.46
CA GLY A 250 22.67 -19.10 -3.69
C GLY A 250 22.92 -19.92 -4.94
N THR A 251 24.06 -20.62 -5.03
CA THR A 251 24.36 -21.54 -6.12
C THR A 251 23.39 -22.71 -6.12
N ALA A 252 23.11 -23.34 -4.96
CA ALA A 252 22.14 -24.42 -4.87
C ALA A 252 20.72 -23.97 -5.29
N GLU A 253 20.35 -22.72 -5.00
CA GLU A 253 19.09 -22.13 -5.42
C GLU A 253 19.04 -21.87 -6.94
N LEU A 254 20.11 -21.35 -7.53
CA LEU A 254 20.19 -21.17 -8.99
C LEU A 254 20.20 -22.52 -9.73
N GLU A 255 20.85 -23.54 -9.18
CA GLU A 255 20.80 -24.91 -9.69
C GLU A 255 19.39 -25.50 -9.59
N ALA A 256 18.65 -25.22 -8.52
CA ALA A 256 17.25 -25.63 -8.41
C ALA A 256 16.37 -24.94 -9.46
N ILE A 257 16.58 -23.64 -9.69
CA ILE A 257 15.89 -22.89 -10.75
C ILE A 257 16.19 -23.50 -12.12
N GLU A 258 17.46 -23.79 -12.44
CA GLU A 258 17.83 -24.38 -13.73
C GLU A 258 17.28 -25.81 -13.89
N ARG A 259 17.25 -26.62 -12.82
CA ARG A 259 16.62 -27.95 -12.85
C ARG A 259 15.13 -27.88 -13.14
N SER A 260 14.44 -26.87 -12.61
CA SER A 260 13.00 -26.66 -12.80
C SER A 260 12.67 -25.70 -13.94
N LYS A 261 13.61 -25.46 -14.86
CA LYS A 261 13.48 -24.46 -15.94
C LYS A 261 12.21 -24.62 -16.77
N ASN A 262 11.89 -25.83 -17.20
CA ASN A 262 10.72 -26.08 -18.05
C ASN A 262 9.42 -25.79 -17.31
N ASP A 263 9.33 -26.16 -16.04
CA ASP A 263 8.17 -25.86 -15.20
C ASP A 263 8.02 -24.34 -14.99
N ILE A 264 9.12 -23.63 -14.72
CA ILE A 264 9.12 -22.16 -14.55
C ILE A 264 8.70 -21.47 -15.85
N LEU A 265 9.21 -21.90 -17.01
CA LEU A 265 8.79 -21.41 -18.32
C LEU A 265 7.29 -21.61 -18.54
N ASN A 266 6.77 -22.79 -18.18
CA ASN A 266 5.36 -23.08 -18.30
C ASN A 266 4.49 -22.22 -17.37
N VAL A 267 4.95 -21.91 -16.15
CA VAL A 267 4.23 -20.96 -15.26
C VAL A 267 4.19 -19.55 -15.85
N PHE A 268 5.25 -19.08 -16.51
CA PHE A 268 5.21 -17.78 -17.21
C PHE A 268 4.25 -17.81 -18.41
N ARG A 269 4.26 -18.87 -19.21
CA ARG A 269 3.28 -19.07 -20.30
C ARG A 269 1.84 -19.09 -19.78
N LEU A 270 1.60 -19.84 -18.71
CA LEU A 270 0.30 -19.92 -18.04
C LEU A 270 -0.16 -18.53 -17.57
N SER A 271 0.72 -17.78 -16.90
CA SER A 271 0.43 -16.42 -16.44
C SER A 271 0.02 -15.50 -17.59
N ARG A 272 0.74 -15.58 -18.73
CA ARG A 272 0.45 -14.78 -19.91
C ARG A 272 -0.89 -15.12 -20.55
N LEU A 273 -1.18 -16.42 -20.73
CA LEU A 273 -2.44 -16.89 -21.33
C LEU A 273 -3.65 -16.45 -20.51
N LEU A 274 -3.57 -16.56 -19.18
CA LEU A 274 -4.64 -16.09 -18.28
C LEU A 274 -4.80 -14.57 -18.31
N PHE A 275 -3.71 -13.82 -18.44
CA PHE A 275 -3.75 -12.37 -18.61
C PHE A 275 -4.43 -11.96 -19.92
N GLU A 276 -4.09 -12.60 -21.03
CA GLU A 276 -4.73 -12.32 -22.33
C GLU A 276 -6.21 -12.68 -22.33
N ALA A 277 -6.60 -13.81 -21.74
CA ALA A 277 -8.00 -14.23 -21.63
C ALA A 277 -8.81 -13.21 -20.83
N LYS A 278 -8.23 -12.68 -19.74
CA LYS A 278 -8.85 -11.65 -18.90
C LYS A 278 -9.05 -10.33 -19.65
N ASN A 279 -8.10 -9.93 -20.50
CA ASN A 279 -8.15 -8.65 -21.18
C ASN A 279 -9.26 -8.57 -22.24
N VAL A 280 -9.66 -9.69 -22.85
CA VAL A 280 -10.83 -9.72 -23.77
C VAL A 280 -12.09 -9.17 -23.08
N PHE A 281 -12.35 -9.58 -21.83
CA PHE A 281 -13.48 -9.07 -21.06
C PHE A 281 -13.33 -7.59 -20.71
N ILE A 282 -12.13 -7.16 -20.29
CA ILE A 282 -11.84 -5.77 -19.91
C ILE A 282 -12.06 -4.84 -21.11
N GLU A 283 -11.52 -5.17 -22.28
CA GLU A 283 -11.69 -4.40 -23.52
C GLU A 283 -13.18 -4.27 -23.89
N LYS A 284 -13.96 -5.36 -23.73
CA LYS A 284 -15.40 -5.34 -23.99
C LYS A 284 -16.15 -4.40 -23.04
N TYR A 285 -15.85 -4.47 -21.76
CA TYR A 285 -16.49 -3.63 -20.75
C TYR A 285 -16.10 -2.15 -20.86
N ASN A 286 -14.86 -1.85 -21.29
CA ASN A 286 -14.43 -0.48 -21.58
C ASN A 286 -15.31 0.17 -22.66
N ASN A 287 -15.70 -0.60 -23.69
CA ASN A 287 -16.56 -0.13 -24.78
C ASN A 287 -18.05 0.00 -24.40
N ALA A 288 -18.46 -0.47 -23.22
CA ALA A 288 -19.84 -0.36 -22.75
C ALA A 288 -20.11 0.96 -21.99
N ILE A 289 -19.06 1.63 -21.54
CA ILE A 289 -19.14 2.78 -20.61
C ILE A 289 -18.97 4.06 -21.40
N TYR A 290 -20.05 4.49 -22.07
CA TYR A 290 -20.07 5.75 -22.82
C TYR A 290 -21.10 6.77 -22.31
N ALA A 291 -21.85 6.48 -21.24
CA ALA A 291 -22.75 7.49 -20.64
C ALA A 291 -22.04 8.46 -19.68
N THR A 292 -20.87 8.07 -19.13
CA THR A 292 -20.11 8.84 -18.14
C THR A 292 -18.63 8.88 -18.56
N LYS A 293 -18.06 10.06 -18.81
CA LYS A 293 -16.63 10.19 -19.12
C LYS A 293 -15.83 10.13 -17.80
N HIS A 294 -14.85 9.24 -17.74
CA HIS A 294 -13.95 9.09 -16.58
C HIS A 294 -12.60 9.72 -16.94
N PHE A 295 -12.01 10.46 -16.00
CA PHE A 295 -10.73 11.13 -16.21
C PHE A 295 -9.75 10.84 -15.07
N VAL A 296 -8.47 10.64 -15.43
CA VAL A 296 -7.34 10.67 -14.49
C VAL A 296 -6.58 11.97 -14.68
N ASP A 297 -6.27 12.63 -13.57
CA ASP A 297 -5.34 13.76 -13.51
C ASP A 297 -3.92 13.20 -13.51
N ASP A 298 -3.15 13.50 -14.54
CA ASP A 298 -1.78 12.99 -14.71
C ASP A 298 -0.71 13.86 -14.04
N GLY A 299 -1.11 14.82 -13.20
CA GLY A 299 -0.21 15.72 -12.48
C GLY A 299 0.29 16.91 -13.31
N SER A 300 -0.01 16.96 -14.62
CA SER A 300 0.32 18.10 -15.48
C SER A 300 -0.75 19.20 -15.47
N GLY A 301 -1.93 18.90 -14.91
CA GLY A 301 -3.12 19.75 -14.97
C GLY A 301 -4.08 19.39 -16.12
N ASP A 302 -3.67 18.50 -17.03
CA ASP A 302 -4.52 17.99 -18.12
C ASP A 302 -5.31 16.73 -17.70
N LEU A 303 -6.58 16.65 -18.12
CA LEU A 303 -7.45 15.50 -17.88
C LEU A 303 -7.29 14.48 -19.01
N LYS A 304 -6.85 13.26 -18.70
CA LYS A 304 -6.84 12.15 -19.66
C LYS A 304 -8.06 11.27 -19.46
N VAL A 305 -8.80 11.02 -20.54
CA VAL A 305 -9.88 10.03 -20.54
C VAL A 305 -9.30 8.67 -20.12
N THR A 306 -9.89 8.06 -19.10
CA THR A 306 -9.50 6.74 -18.57
C THR A 306 -10.67 5.79 -18.69
N ASN A 307 -10.37 4.49 -18.70
CA ASN A 307 -11.36 3.47 -18.38
C ASN A 307 -11.58 3.41 -16.85
N PRO A 308 -12.70 2.83 -16.37
CA PRO A 308 -12.89 2.56 -14.95
C PRO A 308 -11.77 1.69 -14.36
N GLU A 309 -11.58 1.78 -13.03
CA GLU A 309 -10.52 1.06 -12.29
C GLU A 309 -10.58 -0.48 -12.48
N GLY A 310 -11.77 -1.00 -12.78
CA GLY A 310 -12.00 -2.40 -13.05
C GLY A 310 -13.48 -2.77 -13.02
N TYR A 311 -13.73 -4.04 -13.26
CA TYR A 311 -15.06 -4.63 -13.36
C TYR A 311 -15.21 -5.74 -12.34
N VAL A 312 -16.43 -5.99 -11.90
CA VAL A 312 -16.76 -7.21 -11.15
C VAL A 312 -17.75 -7.99 -12.00
N ALA A 313 -17.36 -9.16 -12.49
CA ALA A 313 -18.34 -10.09 -13.05
C ALA A 313 -18.97 -10.85 -11.88
N VAL A 314 -20.28 -11.01 -11.88
CA VAL A 314 -21.00 -11.79 -10.88
C VAL A 314 -21.72 -12.90 -11.64
N ASP A 315 -21.50 -14.15 -11.25
CA ASP A 315 -22.22 -15.28 -11.83
C ASP A 315 -23.68 -15.33 -11.33
N PHE A 316 -24.50 -16.19 -11.93
CA PHE A 316 -25.90 -16.38 -11.51
C PHE A 316 -26.06 -16.95 -10.09
N ALA A 317 -25.00 -17.51 -9.50
CA ALA A 317 -24.98 -17.96 -8.11
C ALA A 317 -24.58 -16.85 -7.13
N GLY A 318 -24.27 -15.65 -7.61
CA GLY A 318 -23.87 -14.49 -6.81
C GLY A 318 -22.38 -14.42 -6.49
N ASN A 319 -21.53 -15.24 -7.10
CA ASN A 319 -20.08 -15.20 -6.90
C ASN A 319 -19.45 -14.10 -7.77
N GLY A 320 -18.75 -13.15 -7.13
CA GLY A 320 -18.11 -12.03 -7.81
C GLY A 320 -16.62 -12.26 -8.09
N VAL A 321 -16.17 -12.06 -9.33
CA VAL A 321 -14.76 -12.06 -9.75
C VAL A 321 -14.37 -10.67 -10.24
N LYS A 322 -13.22 -10.16 -9.77
CA LYS A 322 -12.73 -8.82 -10.11
C LYS A 322 -11.79 -8.85 -11.32
N PHE A 323 -12.16 -8.12 -12.36
CA PHE A 323 -11.34 -7.83 -13.53
C PHE A 323 -10.70 -6.45 -13.35
N VAL A 324 -9.39 -6.38 -13.42
CA VAL A 324 -8.62 -5.14 -13.31
C VAL A 324 -7.52 -5.22 -14.36
N ASP A 325 -7.40 -4.19 -15.20
CA ASP A 325 -6.24 -4.03 -16.06
C ASP A 325 -5.05 -3.68 -15.17
N ARG A 326 -4.19 -4.66 -14.91
CA ARG A 326 -3.08 -4.50 -13.97
C ARG A 326 -1.98 -3.60 -14.53
N LEU A 327 -1.84 -3.49 -15.86
CA LEU A 327 -0.85 -2.61 -16.48
C LEU A 327 -1.31 -1.16 -16.44
N GLU A 328 -2.57 -0.88 -16.82
CA GLU A 328 -3.14 0.47 -16.76
C GLU A 328 -3.28 0.95 -15.30
N PHE A 329 -3.75 0.07 -14.40
CA PHE A 329 -3.85 0.36 -12.96
C PHE A 329 -2.47 0.64 -12.35
N SER A 330 -1.45 -0.15 -12.70
CA SER A 330 -0.06 0.09 -12.28
C SER A 330 0.40 1.47 -12.78
N ARG A 331 0.26 1.75 -14.08
CA ARG A 331 0.67 3.01 -14.71
C ARG A 331 -0.02 4.23 -14.07
N ALA A 332 -1.34 4.21 -13.89
CA ALA A 332 -2.11 5.32 -13.33
C ALA A 332 -1.68 5.64 -11.88
N ASN A 333 -1.42 4.61 -11.06
CA ASN A 333 -0.94 4.80 -9.69
C ASN A 333 0.50 5.33 -9.62
N PHE A 334 1.33 5.10 -10.65
CA PHE A 334 2.69 5.63 -10.73
C PHE A 334 2.78 7.02 -11.35
N MET A 335 1.79 7.44 -12.14
CA MET A 335 1.73 8.76 -12.78
C MET A 335 1.06 9.85 -11.94
N MET A 336 0.21 9.52 -10.97
CA MET A 336 -0.45 10.52 -10.12
C MET A 336 0.55 11.25 -9.21
N ASP A 337 0.94 12.45 -9.63
CA ASP A 337 1.74 13.39 -8.84
C ASP A 337 0.95 13.82 -7.59
N LYS A 338 1.46 13.48 -6.40
CA LYS A 338 0.86 13.91 -5.13
C LYS A 338 1.25 15.36 -4.84
N GLY A 339 0.66 16.30 -5.58
CA GLY A 339 0.51 17.71 -5.23
C GLY A 339 1.76 18.40 -4.65
N PHE A 340 2.60 18.93 -5.53
CA PHE A 340 3.75 19.76 -5.18
C PHE A 340 3.33 21.06 -4.45
N LYS A 341 3.72 21.20 -3.17
CA LYS A 341 3.89 22.53 -2.55
C LYS A 341 5.31 23.02 -2.84
N LYS A 342 5.44 24.27 -3.33
CA LYS A 342 6.70 24.95 -3.64
C LYS A 342 7.76 24.69 -2.54
N PRO A 343 8.99 24.27 -2.89
CA PRO A 343 10.01 23.95 -1.89
C PRO A 343 10.60 25.22 -1.27
N ASP A 344 10.39 25.38 0.04
CA ASP A 344 11.23 26.21 0.88
C ASP A 344 12.69 25.72 0.81
N ILE A 345 13.62 26.65 0.61
CA ILE A 345 15.07 26.38 0.60
C ILE A 345 15.47 25.75 1.96
N LYS A 346 16.03 24.54 1.93
CA LYS A 346 16.30 23.67 3.10
C LYS A 346 17.56 24.11 3.86
N GLU A 347 17.51 24.17 5.19
CA GLU A 347 18.58 24.76 6.01
C GLU A 347 19.75 23.81 6.38
N ASN A 348 20.05 22.83 5.52
CA ASN A 348 20.67 21.56 5.92
C ASN A 348 22.22 21.51 6.06
N GLN A 349 22.95 22.62 6.14
CA GLN A 349 24.43 22.60 6.29
C GLN A 349 24.96 23.56 7.37
N ILE A 350 25.86 23.04 8.21
CA ILE A 350 26.54 23.77 9.29
C ILE A 350 28.00 24.03 8.89
N LEU A 351 28.43 25.28 8.98
CA LEU A 351 29.82 25.71 8.80
C LEU A 351 30.41 26.14 10.16
N GLU A 352 31.54 25.54 10.53
CA GLU A 352 32.30 25.89 11.73
C GLU A 352 33.57 26.64 11.36
N VAL A 353 33.67 27.91 11.78
CA VAL A 353 34.78 28.80 11.45
C VAL A 353 35.69 28.94 12.66
N PHE A 354 36.97 28.60 12.51
CA PHE A 354 37.97 28.66 13.56
C PHE A 354 38.75 29.99 13.52
N TRP A 355 38.78 30.69 14.65
CA TRP A 355 39.53 31.93 14.87
C TRP A 355 40.87 31.61 15.56
N ASN A 356 41.91 32.44 15.41
CA ASN A 356 43.28 32.19 15.94
C ASN A 356 43.31 31.61 17.37
N ASN A 357 42.47 32.10 18.28
CA ASN A 357 42.48 31.73 19.70
C ASN A 357 41.78 30.39 20.02
N LYS A 358 41.66 29.45 19.05
CA LYS A 358 40.90 28.18 19.13
C LYS A 358 39.39 28.33 19.46
N LYS A 359 38.86 29.55 19.44
CA LYS A 359 37.41 29.77 19.47
C LYS A 359 36.86 29.45 18.10
N SER A 360 35.74 28.74 18.03
CA SER A 360 35.02 28.49 16.80
C SER A 360 33.61 29.09 16.86
N THR A 361 33.10 29.47 15.71
CA THR A 361 31.69 29.86 15.54
C THR A 361 31.05 28.85 14.62
N LYS A 362 30.03 28.14 15.11
CA LYS A 362 29.33 27.08 14.39
C LYS A 362 27.90 27.50 14.15
N MET A 363 27.52 27.67 12.89
CA MET A 363 26.19 28.14 12.49
C MET A 363 25.80 27.49 11.15
N SER A 364 24.51 27.47 10.84
CA SER A 364 24.01 27.07 9.53
C SER A 364 24.46 28.03 8.43
N LEU A 365 24.47 27.58 7.17
CA LEU A 365 24.79 28.45 6.03
C LEU A 365 23.81 29.64 5.91
N ARG A 366 22.52 29.47 6.28
CA ARG A 366 21.55 30.56 6.27
C ARG A 366 21.81 31.57 7.37
N GLU A 367 22.16 31.12 8.57
CA GLU A 367 22.57 32.03 9.65
C GLU A 367 23.82 32.82 9.27
N TRP A 368 24.82 32.16 8.68
CA TRP A 368 25.98 32.84 8.12
C TRP A 368 25.59 33.82 7.01
N HIS A 369 24.75 33.43 6.06
CA HIS A 369 24.28 34.29 4.97
C HIS A 369 23.45 35.48 5.45
N THR A 370 22.75 35.33 6.57
CA THR A 370 21.95 36.39 7.20
C THR A 370 22.84 37.40 7.91
N LEU A 371 23.89 36.93 8.57
CA LEU A 371 24.80 37.76 9.36
C LEU A 371 25.94 38.40 8.56
N LEU A 372 26.26 37.85 7.39
CA LEU A 372 27.32 38.34 6.51
C LEU A 372 26.77 39.31 5.44
N PRO A 373 27.63 40.21 4.91
CA PRO A 373 27.23 41.11 3.83
C PRO A 373 26.72 40.32 2.60
N LYS A 374 25.67 40.81 1.95
CA LYS A 374 25.18 40.19 0.70
C LYS A 374 26.21 40.38 -0.42
N THR A 375 26.44 39.34 -1.20
CA THR A 375 27.36 39.34 -2.33
C THR A 375 26.86 38.41 -3.43
N LYS A 376 27.26 38.67 -4.67
CA LYS A 376 27.09 37.74 -5.82
C LYS A 376 28.41 37.04 -6.19
N LYS A 377 29.51 37.41 -5.53
CA LYS A 377 30.82 36.78 -5.74
C LYS A 377 30.88 35.50 -4.91
N THR A 378 31.60 34.51 -5.43
CA THR A 378 31.71 33.18 -4.84
C THR A 378 33.17 32.80 -4.61
N ASN A 379 33.47 32.07 -3.54
CA ASN A 379 34.84 31.63 -3.23
C ASN A 379 34.88 30.18 -2.71
N LYS A 380 34.87 29.24 -3.67
CA LYS A 380 34.93 27.79 -3.41
C LYS A 380 36.12 27.36 -2.56
N LYS A 381 37.32 27.79 -2.94
CA LYS A 381 38.56 27.35 -2.30
C LYS A 381 38.60 27.75 -0.82
N LEU A 382 38.16 28.97 -0.52
CA LEU A 382 38.06 29.43 0.87
C LEU A 382 37.03 28.60 1.65
N PHE A 383 35.89 28.27 1.06
CA PHE A 383 34.89 27.42 1.71
C PHE A 383 35.44 26.02 2.02
N GLU A 384 36.16 25.40 1.07
CA GLU A 384 36.82 24.11 1.26
C GLU A 384 37.91 24.16 2.34
N ASP A 385 38.71 25.23 2.36
CA ASP A 385 39.73 25.47 3.37
C ASP A 385 39.12 25.63 4.77
N LEU A 386 37.98 26.32 4.89
CA LEU A 386 37.23 26.46 6.14
C LEU A 386 36.63 25.12 6.60
N LEU A 387 36.09 24.30 5.69
CA LEU A 387 35.62 22.95 6.00
C LEU A 387 36.76 22.04 6.49
N ALA A 388 37.96 22.22 5.94
CA ALA A 388 39.17 21.55 6.43
C ALA A 388 39.65 22.09 7.80
N SER A 389 38.83 22.90 8.48
CA SER A 389 39.12 23.51 9.78
C SER A 389 40.38 24.36 9.80
N LYS A 390 40.79 24.90 8.64
CA LYS A 390 41.89 25.87 8.59
C LYS A 390 41.44 27.18 9.21
N MET A 391 42.35 27.82 9.94
CA MET A 391 42.03 29.07 10.65
C MET A 391 41.72 30.19 9.67
N VAL A 392 40.56 30.82 9.82
CA VAL A 392 40.12 31.90 8.91
C VAL A 392 41.10 33.07 8.91
N THR A 393 41.70 33.35 10.06
CA THR A 393 42.73 34.38 10.27
C THR A 393 44.08 34.05 9.65
N ALA A 394 44.36 32.77 9.36
CA ALA A 394 45.54 32.37 8.59
C ALA A 394 45.28 32.44 7.08
N LEU A 395 44.04 32.19 6.65
CA LEU A 395 43.62 32.26 5.25
C LEU A 395 43.41 33.71 4.78
N ILE A 396 42.91 34.56 5.68
CA ILE A 396 42.61 35.98 5.41
C ILE A 396 43.33 36.81 6.49
N PRO A 397 44.58 37.22 6.24
CA PRO A 397 45.37 37.98 7.21
C PRO A 397 44.79 39.37 7.50
N ASP A 398 44.11 39.98 6.52
CA ASP A 398 43.45 41.27 6.70
C ASP A 398 42.07 41.09 7.36
N SER A 399 42.01 41.41 8.66
CA SER A 399 40.79 41.37 9.47
C SER A 399 39.59 42.13 8.86
N LYS A 400 39.80 43.18 8.07
CA LYS A 400 38.72 43.95 7.43
C LYS A 400 38.04 43.19 6.29
N MET A 401 38.77 42.26 5.67
CA MET A 401 38.30 41.48 4.52
C MET A 401 37.62 40.17 4.93
N VAL A 402 37.77 39.74 6.19
CA VAL A 402 37.28 38.45 6.68
C VAL A 402 35.79 38.27 6.45
N LYS A 403 34.95 39.26 6.81
CA LYS A 403 33.49 39.16 6.62
C LYS A 403 33.08 39.06 5.16
N LEU A 404 33.75 39.79 4.27
CA LEU A 404 33.45 39.79 2.85
C LEU A 404 33.86 38.45 2.22
N ALA A 405 35.06 37.97 2.54
CA ALA A 405 35.56 36.69 2.04
C ALA A 405 34.73 35.50 2.57
N LEU A 406 34.31 35.54 3.84
CA LEU A 406 33.34 34.58 4.39
C LEU A 406 32.00 34.63 3.63
N ALA A 407 31.50 35.82 3.29
CA ALA A 407 30.27 35.96 2.53
C ALA A 407 30.38 35.29 1.15
N GLU A 408 31.50 35.48 0.45
CA GLU A 408 31.75 34.85 -0.85
C GLU A 408 31.85 33.32 -0.75
N ALA A 409 32.49 32.81 0.31
CA ALA A 409 32.57 31.38 0.58
C ALA A 409 31.20 30.76 0.88
N VAL A 410 30.38 31.44 1.68
CA VAL A 410 29.03 31.00 2.03
C VAL A 410 28.08 31.11 0.84
N GLN A 411 28.18 32.18 0.03
CA GLN A 411 27.38 32.36 -1.19
C GLN A 411 27.68 31.24 -2.19
N TRP A 412 28.94 30.86 -2.39
CA TRP A 412 29.29 29.71 -3.24
C TRP A 412 28.58 28.42 -2.80
N ALA A 413 28.56 28.14 -1.51
CA ALA A 413 27.95 26.93 -0.98
C ALA A 413 26.41 26.92 -1.11
N ILE A 414 25.79 28.10 -1.09
CA ILE A 414 24.35 28.27 -1.35
C ILE A 414 24.05 28.06 -2.83
N ASP A 415 24.84 28.69 -3.72
CA ASP A 415 24.66 28.58 -5.17
C ASP A 415 24.87 27.13 -5.65
N GLU A 416 25.87 26.42 -5.11
CA GLU A 416 26.09 24.98 -5.39
C GLU A 416 24.93 24.11 -4.86
N GLN A 417 24.27 24.49 -3.75
CA GLN A 417 23.06 23.79 -3.29
C GLN A 417 21.86 24.06 -4.20
N GLU A 418 21.71 25.29 -4.70
CA GLU A 418 20.65 25.65 -5.64
C GLU A 418 20.85 24.95 -6.99
N GLU A 419 22.06 24.93 -7.56
CA GLU A 419 22.37 24.19 -8.79
C GLU A 419 22.17 22.67 -8.63
N ARG A 420 22.60 22.07 -7.50
CA ARG A 420 22.31 20.65 -7.21
C ARG A 420 20.83 20.36 -6.99
N SER A 421 20.04 21.37 -6.60
CA SER A 421 18.59 21.23 -6.44
C SER A 421 17.82 21.37 -7.75
N LEU A 422 18.40 22.08 -8.74
CA LEU A 422 17.85 22.23 -10.08
C LEU A 422 18.12 21.00 -10.97
N ASP A 423 19.23 20.28 -10.72
CA ASP A 423 19.56 19.01 -11.40
C ASP A 423 19.02 17.76 -10.68
N ALA A 424 18.41 17.89 -9.49
CA ALA A 424 17.86 16.76 -8.75
C ALA A 424 16.38 16.52 -9.09
N THR A 425 16.10 15.35 -9.66
CA THR A 425 14.74 14.78 -9.70
C THR A 425 14.15 14.79 -8.28
N PRO A 426 12.84 15.10 -8.07
CA PRO A 426 12.25 15.17 -6.73
C PRO A 426 12.52 13.89 -5.94
N GLY A 427 13.33 13.98 -4.88
CA GLY A 427 13.68 12.82 -4.04
C GLY A 427 12.48 12.32 -3.24
N LYS A 428 12.23 11.01 -3.27
CA LYS A 428 11.14 10.34 -2.53
C LYS A 428 11.25 10.56 -1.02
N THR A 429 10.11 10.60 -0.35
CA THR A 429 10.00 10.49 1.11
C THR A 429 9.93 9.02 1.51
N ILE A 430 10.89 8.55 2.31
CA ILE A 430 10.99 7.16 2.75
C ILE A 430 10.94 7.09 4.28
N ALA A 431 10.02 6.29 4.83
CA ALA A 431 9.93 6.02 6.25
C ALA A 431 10.52 4.65 6.60
N ILE A 432 11.51 4.59 7.49
CA ILE A 432 12.08 3.33 7.97
C ILE A 432 11.53 3.03 9.35
N VAL A 433 10.85 1.89 9.51
CA VAL A 433 10.22 1.46 10.76
C VAL A 433 10.95 0.23 11.29
N PRO A 434 12.00 0.40 12.10
CA PRO A 434 12.79 -0.71 12.61
C PRO A 434 12.16 -1.32 13.87
N GLY A 435 12.19 -2.64 13.97
CA GLY A 435 11.71 -3.36 15.14
C GLY A 435 12.16 -4.82 15.17
N ALA A 436 12.05 -5.45 16.34
CA ALA A 436 12.24 -6.90 16.44
C ALA A 436 10.94 -7.64 16.07
N PHE A 437 9.79 -7.01 16.33
CA PHE A 437 8.43 -7.47 15.98
C PHE A 437 8.17 -8.92 16.40
N LYS A 438 8.15 -9.21 17.71
CA LYS A 438 8.12 -10.57 18.26
C LYS A 438 6.85 -10.90 19.06
N PRO A 439 5.69 -11.17 18.44
CA PRO A 439 5.38 -11.01 17.01
C PRO A 439 4.97 -9.55 16.66
N PRO A 440 4.86 -9.16 15.36
CA PRO A 440 4.14 -7.95 14.98
C PRO A 440 2.66 -8.05 15.36
N HIS A 441 1.97 -6.92 15.52
CA HIS A 441 0.59 -6.87 15.99
C HIS A 441 -0.08 -5.58 15.52
N LEU A 442 -1.40 -5.44 15.68
CA LEU A 442 -2.20 -4.31 15.18
C LEU A 442 -1.69 -2.95 15.62
N GLY A 443 -1.18 -2.80 16.85
CA GLY A 443 -0.52 -1.55 17.25
C GLY A 443 0.73 -1.17 16.43
N HIS A 444 1.53 -2.14 15.96
CA HIS A 444 2.62 -1.86 15.03
C HIS A 444 2.07 -1.46 13.65
N LEU A 445 1.01 -2.15 13.19
CA LEU A 445 0.36 -1.84 11.93
C LEU A 445 -0.24 -0.43 11.94
N GLY A 446 -0.85 0.01 13.04
CA GLY A 446 -1.34 1.39 13.20
C GLY A 446 -0.22 2.43 13.02
N MET A 447 0.95 2.18 13.62
CA MET A 447 2.14 3.01 13.38
C MET A 447 2.57 3.01 11.90
N VAL A 448 2.61 1.84 11.25
CA VAL A 448 2.98 1.73 9.83
C VAL A 448 1.97 2.40 8.91
N LYS A 449 0.66 2.34 9.21
CA LYS A 449 -0.39 3.07 8.46
C LYS A 449 -0.18 4.58 8.51
N ASN A 450 0.17 5.12 9.69
CA ASN A 450 0.51 6.55 9.80
C ASN A 450 1.74 6.91 8.96
N TYR A 451 2.78 6.07 8.95
CA TYR A 451 3.93 6.34 8.09
C TYR A 451 3.65 6.16 6.60
N SER A 452 2.76 5.24 6.24
CA SER A 452 2.32 4.99 4.86
C SER A 452 1.57 6.19 4.27
N SER A 453 0.85 6.96 5.08
CA SER A 453 0.23 8.22 4.64
C SER A 453 1.20 9.40 4.57
N MET A 454 2.31 9.35 5.31
CA MET A 454 3.33 10.42 5.38
C MET A 454 4.49 10.25 4.39
N ALA A 455 4.68 9.06 3.82
CA ALA A 455 5.83 8.72 2.99
C ALA A 455 5.42 8.07 1.66
N ASP A 456 6.26 8.24 0.64
CA ASP A 456 6.10 7.58 -0.66
C ASP A 456 6.42 6.08 -0.55
N GLU A 457 7.33 5.71 0.36
CA GLU A 457 7.66 4.32 0.68
C GLU A 457 7.88 4.14 2.18
N VAL A 458 7.40 3.02 2.73
CA VAL A 458 7.67 2.61 4.11
C VAL A 458 8.42 1.29 4.11
N ILE A 459 9.49 1.22 4.89
CA ILE A 459 10.35 0.05 5.00
C ILE A 459 10.30 -0.46 6.43
N VAL A 460 9.56 -1.54 6.65
CA VAL A 460 9.54 -2.26 7.92
C VAL A 460 10.80 -3.11 8.01
N LEU A 461 11.69 -2.77 8.94
CA LEU A 461 13.01 -3.39 9.05
C LEU A 461 13.09 -4.28 10.29
N ILE A 462 13.09 -5.61 10.08
CA ILE A 462 13.04 -6.60 11.16
C ILE A 462 14.46 -7.00 11.57
N SER A 463 14.88 -6.70 12.81
CA SER A 463 16.17 -7.16 13.34
C SER A 463 16.17 -8.66 13.67
N SER A 464 17.30 -9.35 13.49
CA SER A 464 17.46 -10.80 13.72
C SER A 464 18.49 -11.08 14.83
N PRO A 465 18.15 -10.88 16.11
CA PRO A 465 19.04 -11.16 17.23
C PRO A 465 19.43 -12.64 17.28
N LYS A 466 20.73 -12.91 17.45
CA LYS A 466 21.30 -14.28 17.49
C LYS A 466 21.53 -14.82 18.90
N SER A 467 21.50 -13.98 19.93
CA SER A 467 21.68 -14.44 21.30
C SER A 467 20.38 -15.02 21.85
N GLN A 468 20.48 -16.13 22.57
CA GLN A 468 19.33 -16.83 23.16
C GLN A 468 18.54 -15.95 24.12
N LYS A 469 19.21 -15.04 24.86
CA LYS A 469 18.56 -14.07 25.76
C LYS A 469 17.71 -13.02 25.03
N ALA A 470 18.01 -12.72 23.77
CA ALA A 470 17.29 -11.73 22.96
C ALA A 470 16.24 -12.37 22.04
N GLN A 471 16.26 -13.69 21.89
CA GLN A 471 15.23 -14.44 21.20
C GLN A 471 14.00 -14.56 22.10
N ARG A 472 12.81 -14.38 21.51
CA ARG A 472 11.54 -14.52 22.22
C ARG A 472 10.86 -15.81 21.76
N THR A 473 10.27 -16.52 22.72
CA THR A 473 9.51 -17.74 22.49
C THR A 473 8.07 -17.56 22.96
N ILE A 474 7.17 -18.40 22.44
CA ILE A 474 5.78 -18.57 22.89
C ILE A 474 5.60 -20.08 23.05
N ASN A 475 5.26 -20.57 24.23
CA ASN A 475 5.14 -22.01 24.54
C ASN A 475 6.36 -22.84 24.07
N GLY A 476 7.57 -22.29 24.22
CA GLY A 476 8.82 -22.94 23.78
C GLY A 476 9.19 -22.73 22.31
N MET A 477 8.24 -22.26 21.48
CA MET A 477 8.46 -22.05 20.05
C MET A 477 9.06 -20.67 19.73
N PRO A 478 10.15 -20.58 18.95
CA PRO A 478 10.83 -19.31 18.69
C PRO A 478 10.06 -18.44 17.67
N VAL A 479 9.96 -17.15 17.97
CA VAL A 479 9.46 -16.13 17.05
C VAL A 479 10.63 -15.60 16.20
N THR A 480 10.97 -16.28 15.10
CA THR A 480 12.10 -15.91 14.22
C THR A 480 11.82 -14.65 13.41
N ALA A 481 12.84 -14.00 12.83
CA ALA A 481 12.63 -12.78 12.03
C ALA A 481 11.83 -13.06 10.76
N GLU A 482 11.98 -14.26 10.23
CA GLU A 482 11.26 -14.80 9.09
C GLU A 482 9.78 -15.02 9.43
N LYS A 483 9.47 -15.63 10.59
CA LYS A 483 8.08 -15.73 11.09
C LYS A 483 7.45 -14.36 11.30
N SER A 484 8.20 -13.41 11.89
CA SER A 484 7.76 -12.02 12.01
C SER A 484 7.47 -11.38 10.65
N LYS A 485 8.28 -11.69 9.62
CA LYS A 485 8.06 -11.20 8.25
C LYS A 485 6.78 -11.76 7.66
N GLN A 486 6.52 -13.07 7.81
CA GLN A 486 5.30 -13.71 7.32
C GLN A 486 4.04 -13.09 7.95
N ILE A 487 4.06 -12.83 9.26
CA ILE A 487 2.94 -12.16 9.94
C ILE A 487 2.78 -10.71 9.40
N TRP A 488 3.88 -9.99 9.20
CA TRP A 488 3.83 -8.65 8.60
C TRP A 488 3.29 -8.65 7.17
N ASP A 489 3.74 -9.57 6.32
CA ASP A 489 3.31 -9.70 4.93
C ASP A 489 1.79 -9.94 4.87
N MET A 490 1.27 -10.83 5.73
CA MET A 490 -0.18 -11.02 5.92
C MET A 490 -0.86 -9.72 6.33
N MET A 491 -0.40 -9.05 7.39
CA MET A 491 -1.04 -7.83 7.90
C MET A 491 -1.05 -6.68 6.87
N ILE A 492 0.02 -6.54 6.09
CA ILE A 492 0.15 -5.54 5.02
C ILE A 492 -0.79 -5.85 3.86
N SER A 493 -0.85 -7.12 3.44
CA SER A 493 -1.75 -7.57 2.37
C SER A 493 -3.21 -7.37 2.75
N ASP A 494 -3.59 -7.80 3.96
CA ASP A 494 -4.96 -7.68 4.51
C ASP A 494 -5.45 -6.24 4.58
N HIS A 495 -4.52 -5.27 4.65
CA HIS A 495 -4.81 -3.85 4.74
C HIS A 495 -4.50 -3.04 3.47
N GLY A 496 -4.13 -3.71 2.37
CA GLY A 496 -3.89 -3.06 1.08
C GLY A 496 -2.75 -2.03 1.09
N LEU A 497 -1.74 -2.18 1.96
CA LEU A 497 -0.66 -1.22 2.11
C LEU A 497 0.43 -1.41 1.03
N SER A 498 0.17 -0.92 -0.17
CA SER A 498 1.00 -1.15 -1.37
C SER A 498 2.36 -0.44 -1.36
N ASN A 499 2.52 0.63 -0.58
CA ASN A 499 3.78 1.37 -0.43
C ASN A 499 4.63 0.90 0.76
N VAL A 500 4.30 -0.24 1.38
CA VAL A 500 5.03 -0.80 2.52
C VAL A 500 5.79 -2.04 2.10
N SER A 501 7.10 -2.07 2.34
CA SER A 501 7.95 -3.26 2.15
C SER A 501 8.51 -3.77 3.47
N VAL A 502 8.62 -5.09 3.61
CA VAL A 502 9.13 -5.74 4.83
C VAL A 502 10.45 -6.43 4.52
N GLN A 503 11.48 -6.11 5.31
CA GLN A 503 12.83 -6.62 5.10
C GLN A 503 13.41 -7.17 6.40
N VAL A 504 14.02 -8.35 6.32
CA VAL A 504 14.77 -8.92 7.45
C VAL A 504 16.21 -8.42 7.38
N SER A 505 16.68 -7.84 8.47
CA SER A 505 18.07 -7.43 8.68
C SER A 505 18.79 -8.44 9.58
N ASN A 506 20.06 -8.71 9.24
CA ASN A 506 20.95 -9.54 10.08
C ASN A 506 21.43 -8.80 11.34
N ALA A 507 21.11 -7.52 11.48
CA ALA A 507 21.51 -6.73 12.64
C ALA A 507 20.89 -7.30 13.95
N PRO A 508 21.65 -7.25 15.06
CA PRO A 508 21.21 -7.82 16.33
C PRO A 508 20.16 -6.95 17.05
N SER A 509 19.94 -5.71 16.63
CA SER A 509 18.95 -4.80 17.24
C SER A 509 18.27 -3.92 16.19
N PRO A 510 17.05 -3.42 16.47
CA PRO A 510 16.32 -2.52 15.57
C PRO A 510 17.10 -1.25 15.23
N VAL A 511 17.69 -0.62 16.25
CA VAL A 511 18.47 0.62 16.09
C VAL A 511 19.68 0.36 15.20
N ARG A 512 20.41 -0.74 15.41
CA ARG A 512 21.55 -1.09 14.55
C ARG A 512 21.10 -1.37 13.12
N ALA A 513 19.97 -2.05 12.93
CA ALA A 513 19.40 -2.34 11.63
C ALA A 513 19.09 -1.04 10.85
N ALA A 514 18.48 -0.06 11.51
CA ALA A 514 18.21 1.25 10.92
C ALA A 514 19.49 2.00 10.56
N PHE A 515 20.47 2.03 11.46
CA PHE A 515 21.76 2.66 11.19
C PHE A 515 22.48 2.04 10.00
N GLU A 516 22.50 0.71 9.87
CA GLU A 516 23.06 0.03 8.69
C GLU A 516 22.29 0.34 7.39
N TYR A 517 21.02 0.71 7.49
CA TYR A 517 20.22 1.06 6.32
C TYR A 517 20.42 2.51 5.88
N VAL A 518 20.64 3.41 6.82
CA VAL A 518 20.74 4.85 6.53
C VAL A 518 22.18 5.34 6.44
N ASP A 519 23.15 4.50 6.77
CA ASP A 519 24.56 4.89 6.71
C ASP A 519 25.04 5.16 5.28
N LYS A 520 26.27 5.67 5.17
CA LYS A 520 26.90 6.03 3.88
C LYS A 520 26.90 4.90 2.85
N ASP A 521 26.91 3.64 3.30
CA ASP A 521 26.95 2.44 2.46
C ASP A 521 25.54 1.84 2.29
N GLY A 522 24.52 2.49 2.86
CA GLY A 522 23.11 2.12 2.80
C GLY A 522 22.45 2.42 1.43
N PRO A 523 21.29 1.79 1.16
CA PRO A 523 20.62 1.84 -0.14
C PRO A 523 19.83 3.12 -0.42
N LEU A 524 19.84 4.10 0.48
CA LEU A 524 19.14 5.37 0.25
C LEU A 524 19.88 6.19 -0.81
N GLU A 525 19.14 6.89 -1.66
CA GLU A 525 19.72 7.77 -2.67
C GLU A 525 19.85 9.21 -2.14
N PRO A 526 20.87 9.97 -2.56
CA PRO A 526 20.91 11.41 -2.31
C PRO A 526 19.61 12.08 -2.77
N GLY A 527 19.11 13.03 -1.99
CA GLY A 527 17.83 13.71 -2.23
C GLY A 527 16.64 13.15 -1.43
N THR A 528 16.72 11.89 -0.95
CA THR A 528 15.65 11.27 -0.13
C THR A 528 15.32 12.11 1.11
N LYS A 529 14.01 12.29 1.38
CA LYS A 529 13.52 12.75 2.69
C LYS A 529 13.28 11.54 3.58
N LEU A 530 14.06 11.38 4.63
CA LEU A 530 14.06 10.20 5.48
C LEU A 530 13.25 10.44 6.77
N ILE A 531 12.27 9.59 7.02
CA ILE A 531 11.58 9.48 8.31
C ILE A 531 12.12 8.25 9.05
N LEU A 532 12.58 8.43 10.29
CA LEU A 532 12.93 7.31 11.17
C LEU A 532 11.76 7.03 12.12
N GLY A 533 11.01 5.97 11.81
CA GLY A 533 9.81 5.59 12.53
C GLY A 533 10.06 5.29 14.00
N ALA A 534 9.25 5.87 14.86
CA ALA A 534 9.25 5.64 16.30
C ALA A 534 7.93 6.09 16.95
N SER A 535 7.65 5.52 18.12
CA SER A 535 6.50 5.96 18.91
C SER A 535 6.85 7.18 19.77
N ARG A 536 5.83 7.97 20.11
CA ARG A 536 5.91 8.97 21.18
C ARG A 536 5.91 8.35 22.57
N LYS A 537 5.41 7.11 22.71
CA LYS A 537 5.38 6.36 23.97
C LYS A 537 6.76 6.32 24.63
N GLY A 538 6.85 6.81 25.86
CA GLY A 538 8.09 6.82 26.64
C GLY A 538 9.24 7.62 26.01
N GLY A 539 8.96 8.47 25.01
CA GLY A 539 9.98 9.18 24.26
C GLY A 539 10.86 8.29 23.37
N ASP A 540 10.33 7.16 22.85
CA ASP A 540 11.08 6.21 22.01
C ASP A 540 11.78 6.89 20.82
N TYR A 541 11.18 7.93 20.23
CA TYR A 541 11.82 8.74 19.16
C TYR A 541 13.19 9.32 19.53
N LYS A 542 13.48 9.53 20.83
CA LYS A 542 14.79 10.02 21.30
C LYS A 542 15.92 9.06 20.98
N ARG A 543 15.65 7.79 20.66
CA ARG A 543 16.66 6.84 20.15
C ARG A 543 17.32 7.32 18.85
N TRP A 544 16.67 8.23 18.12
CA TRP A 544 17.17 8.84 16.89
C TRP A 544 17.95 10.14 17.09
N SER A 545 18.20 10.57 18.33
CA SER A 545 18.90 11.84 18.61
C SER A 545 20.31 11.92 17.99
N ALA A 546 20.95 10.77 17.76
CA ALA A 546 22.26 10.70 17.11
C ALA A 546 22.20 10.39 15.60
N ALA A 547 21.00 10.20 15.03
CA ALA A 547 20.83 9.68 13.67
C ALA A 547 21.51 10.54 12.60
N ALA A 548 21.38 11.85 12.71
CA ALA A 548 21.95 12.82 11.77
C ALA A 548 23.46 12.64 11.53
N LYS A 549 24.22 12.11 12.50
CA LYS A 549 25.67 11.90 12.38
C LYS A 549 26.05 10.75 11.42
N TYR A 550 25.12 9.84 11.20
CA TYR A 550 25.39 8.60 10.48
C TYR A 550 24.71 8.55 9.12
N ILE A 551 23.75 9.45 8.85
CA ILE A 551 22.95 9.43 7.63
C ILE A 551 23.81 9.74 6.41
N LYS A 552 23.58 8.98 5.33
CA LYS A 552 24.25 9.11 4.04
C LYS A 552 24.23 10.57 3.55
N PRO A 553 25.37 11.12 3.08
CA PRO A 553 25.40 12.46 2.53
C PRO A 553 24.34 12.66 1.43
N GLY A 554 23.60 13.77 1.52
CA GLY A 554 22.51 14.09 0.60
C GLY A 554 21.13 13.58 1.01
N VAL A 555 21.02 12.70 2.01
CA VAL A 555 19.73 12.29 2.58
C VAL A 555 19.30 13.27 3.69
N ASN A 556 18.05 13.72 3.64
CA ASN A 556 17.52 14.74 4.55
C ASN A 556 16.67 14.07 5.64
N LEU A 557 17.16 14.02 6.89
CA LEU A 557 16.40 13.50 8.03
C LEU A 557 15.27 14.46 8.42
N VAL A 558 14.05 13.95 8.50
CA VAL A 558 12.92 14.61 9.15
C VAL A 558 13.10 14.52 10.67
N ASP A 559 12.85 15.63 11.38
CA ASP A 559 12.99 15.67 12.84
C ASP A 559 12.20 14.52 13.52
N PRO A 560 12.87 13.60 14.22
CA PRO A 560 12.23 12.48 14.89
C PRO A 560 11.13 12.89 15.88
N ALA A 561 11.23 14.06 16.52
CA ALA A 561 10.18 14.55 17.42
C ALA A 561 8.91 14.96 16.67
N VAL A 562 9.06 15.48 15.45
CA VAL A 562 7.95 15.86 14.57
C VAL A 562 7.31 14.62 13.95
N SER A 563 8.11 13.67 13.48
CA SER A 563 7.61 12.47 12.79
C SER A 563 7.21 11.31 13.71
N ALA A 564 7.36 11.43 15.03
CA ALA A 564 6.95 10.37 15.95
C ALA A 564 5.43 10.26 16.04
N VAL A 565 4.91 9.02 16.00
CA VAL A 565 3.46 8.75 16.03
C VAL A 565 2.99 8.33 17.42
N GLU A 566 1.75 8.65 17.76
CA GLU A 566 1.13 8.16 18.99
C GLU A 566 0.95 6.63 18.92
N PRO A 567 1.14 5.91 20.05
CA PRO A 567 0.90 4.48 20.07
C PRO A 567 -0.59 4.19 19.92
N GLU A 568 -0.93 3.13 19.18
CA GLU A 568 -2.30 2.62 19.14
C GLU A 568 -2.71 2.13 20.54
N ILE A 569 -3.89 2.58 21.00
CA ILE A 569 -4.43 2.26 22.33
C ILE A 569 -5.52 1.21 22.19
N ARG A 570 -5.49 0.16 23.02
CA ARG A 570 -6.55 -0.84 23.11
C ARG A 570 -7.77 -0.26 23.82
N SER A 571 -8.91 -0.94 23.71
CA SER A 571 -10.17 -0.53 24.37
C SER A 571 -10.08 -0.44 25.91
N ASP A 572 -9.12 -1.12 26.54
CA ASP A 572 -8.85 -1.06 27.97
C ASP A 572 -7.96 0.14 28.38
N GLY A 573 -7.64 1.04 27.45
CA GLY A 573 -6.77 2.20 27.68
C GLY A 573 -5.28 1.86 27.71
N VAL A 574 -4.91 0.59 27.50
CA VAL A 574 -3.51 0.17 27.50
C VAL A 574 -2.96 0.16 26.06
N PRO A 575 -1.78 0.72 25.79
CA PRO A 575 -1.19 0.64 24.46
C PRO A 575 -0.88 -0.81 24.07
N PHE A 576 -1.11 -1.16 22.81
CA PHE A 576 -0.72 -2.47 22.28
C PHE A 576 0.75 -2.79 22.56
N SER A 577 1.03 -4.04 22.93
CA SER A 577 2.39 -4.50 23.19
C SER A 577 2.63 -5.93 22.70
N ALA A 578 3.84 -6.20 22.21
CA ALA A 578 4.25 -7.54 21.82
C ALA A 578 4.29 -8.50 23.01
N THR A 579 4.44 -8.01 24.23
CA THR A 579 4.38 -8.84 25.44
C THR A 579 2.99 -9.38 25.66
N ASP A 580 1.98 -8.52 25.59
CA ASP A 580 0.60 -8.97 25.77
C ASP A 580 0.15 -9.85 24.61
N ALA A 581 0.59 -9.56 23.38
CA ALA A 581 0.33 -10.40 22.22
C ALA A 581 0.89 -11.83 22.41
N ARG A 582 2.10 -11.96 23.00
CA ARG A 582 2.67 -13.28 23.33
C ARG A 582 1.87 -13.99 24.41
N ASN A 583 1.45 -13.29 25.46
CA ASN A 583 0.66 -13.87 26.54
C ASN A 583 -0.71 -14.37 26.02
N ALA A 584 -1.37 -13.56 25.17
CA ALA A 584 -2.63 -13.91 24.53
C ALA A 584 -2.52 -15.17 23.66
N LEU A 585 -1.44 -15.29 22.88
CA LEU A 585 -1.15 -16.49 22.08
C LEU A 585 -0.81 -17.71 22.96
N SER A 586 -0.06 -17.52 24.04
CA SER A 586 0.31 -18.59 24.97
C SER A 586 -0.90 -19.20 25.68
N ASN A 587 -1.87 -18.37 26.06
CA ASN A 587 -3.03 -18.78 26.87
C ASN A 587 -4.29 -19.04 26.03
N ASN A 588 -4.22 -18.86 24.70
CA ASN A 588 -5.38 -18.91 23.80
C ASN A 588 -6.52 -17.97 24.18
N GLU A 589 -6.19 -16.79 24.72
CA GLU A 589 -7.17 -15.81 25.21
C GLU A 589 -7.06 -14.51 24.42
N ASN A 590 -8.16 -14.09 23.76
CA ASN A 590 -8.28 -12.78 23.11
C ASN A 590 -7.12 -12.41 22.15
N ALA A 591 -6.42 -13.39 21.55
CA ALA A 591 -5.31 -13.13 20.64
C ALA A 591 -5.74 -12.35 19.39
N ASP A 592 -7.01 -12.50 18.94
CA ASP A 592 -7.57 -11.74 17.83
C ASP A 592 -7.53 -10.22 18.08
N LEU A 593 -7.53 -9.78 19.35
CA LEU A 593 -7.32 -8.37 19.71
C LEU A 593 -6.03 -7.82 19.11
N PHE A 594 -4.98 -8.65 18.99
CA PHE A 594 -3.64 -8.25 18.54
C PHE A 594 -3.40 -8.48 17.05
N PHE A 595 -4.16 -9.34 16.38
CA PHE A 595 -3.89 -9.73 14.99
C PHE A 595 -5.05 -9.48 14.03
N GLY A 596 -6.24 -9.16 14.54
CA GLY A 596 -7.47 -9.03 13.76
C GLY A 596 -8.31 -10.31 13.83
N ASP A 597 -9.63 -10.15 13.73
CA ASP A 597 -10.60 -11.24 13.86
C ASP A 597 -10.32 -12.36 12.85
N GLY A 598 -10.29 -13.60 13.32
CA GLY A 598 -10.03 -14.79 12.51
C GLY A 598 -8.58 -14.95 12.05
N LYS A 599 -7.65 -14.07 12.45
CA LYS A 599 -6.24 -14.15 12.08
C LYS A 599 -5.39 -14.89 13.12
N THR A 600 -5.90 -15.09 14.33
CA THR A 600 -5.14 -15.80 15.39
C THR A 600 -4.66 -17.17 14.94
N GLN A 601 -5.51 -17.96 14.28
CA GLN A 601 -5.11 -19.30 13.87
C GLN A 601 -3.97 -19.27 12.85
N ILE A 602 -4.06 -18.39 11.85
CA ILE A 602 -2.99 -18.19 10.86
C ILE A 602 -1.68 -17.79 11.55
N VAL A 603 -1.76 -16.92 12.56
CA VAL A 603 -0.59 -16.51 13.35
C VAL A 603 -0.03 -17.68 14.17
N LYS A 604 -0.88 -18.49 14.82
CA LYS A 604 -0.46 -19.70 15.52
C LYS A 604 0.22 -20.68 14.58
N ASP A 605 -0.32 -20.89 13.38
CA ASP A 605 0.24 -21.79 12.37
C ASP A 605 1.62 -21.31 11.90
N ILE A 606 1.77 -20.01 11.59
CA ILE A 606 3.07 -19.39 11.24
C ILE A 606 4.08 -19.59 12.39
N LEU A 607 3.60 -19.48 13.63
CA LEU A 607 4.44 -19.63 14.82
C LEU A 607 4.70 -21.09 15.19
N GLY A 608 3.93 -22.03 14.65
CA GLY A 608 3.94 -23.45 14.99
C GLY A 608 3.42 -23.70 16.41
N LEU A 609 2.25 -23.15 16.75
CA LEU A 609 1.65 -23.26 18.09
C LEU A 609 0.41 -24.18 18.02
N GLU A 610 0.55 -25.38 18.56
CA GLU A 610 -0.49 -26.42 18.55
C GLU A 610 -1.63 -26.13 19.56
N ASP A 611 -2.87 -26.51 19.21
CA ASP A 611 -4.01 -26.46 20.15
C ASP A 611 -4.03 -27.68 21.08
N VAL A 612 -4.24 -27.44 22.38
CA VAL A 612 -3.89 -28.38 23.44
C VAL A 612 -5.09 -29.22 23.90
N GLN A 613 -5.04 -30.51 23.59
CA GLN A 613 -5.92 -31.60 24.07
C GLN A 613 -7.43 -31.44 23.82
N GLU A 614 -7.89 -32.11 22.76
CA GLU A 614 -9.18 -32.80 22.77
C GLU A 614 -8.93 -34.31 22.56
N MET A 615 -9.74 -35.16 23.20
CA MET A 615 -9.87 -36.60 23.04
C MET A 615 -11.23 -37.00 23.63
N SER A 616 -12.20 -37.39 22.81
CA SER A 616 -13.34 -38.24 23.23
C SER A 616 -13.98 -39.02 22.08
N ALA A 617 -13.74 -40.34 22.11
CA ALA A 617 -14.65 -41.44 21.79
C ALA A 617 -15.34 -41.54 20.40
N MET A 618 -14.74 -42.39 19.56
CA MET A 618 -15.32 -43.40 18.66
C MET A 618 -16.85 -43.46 18.44
N GLY A 619 -17.25 -43.41 17.18
CA GLY A 619 -18.51 -43.93 16.65
C GLY A 619 -18.41 -44.07 15.13
N GLY A 620 -18.14 -45.29 14.65
CA GLY A 620 -17.61 -45.56 13.31
C GLY A 620 -18.58 -45.47 12.13
N GLY A 621 -17.96 -45.47 10.94
CA GLY A 621 -18.60 -45.66 9.64
C GLY A 621 -17.61 -45.40 8.50
N ALA A 622 -16.97 -46.47 8.02
CA ALA A 622 -15.97 -46.51 6.94
C ALA A 622 -16.41 -45.78 5.65
N VAL A 623 -15.52 -45.18 4.85
CA VAL A 623 -14.69 -45.89 3.84
C VAL A 623 -13.27 -45.30 3.74
N ALA A 624 -12.31 -46.21 3.56
CA ALA A 624 -10.86 -46.00 3.46
C ALA A 624 -10.38 -45.26 2.20
N GLY A 625 -9.26 -44.56 2.34
CA GLY A 625 -8.43 -44.03 1.24
C GLY A 625 -7.31 -43.09 1.74
N TYR A 626 -6.15 -43.66 2.04
CA TYR A 626 -4.93 -43.02 2.55
C TYR A 626 -4.19 -42.14 1.50
N SER A 627 -3.49 -41.11 2.00
CA SER A 627 -2.25 -40.43 1.53
C SER A 627 -2.22 -39.54 0.24
N VAL A 628 -2.30 -38.20 0.42
CA VAL A 628 -1.22 -37.15 0.31
C VAL A 628 -0.28 -37.18 -0.94
N PRO A 629 0.10 -36.05 -1.62
CA PRO A 629 0.28 -34.62 -1.20
C PRO A 629 -0.58 -33.61 -2.05
N LEU A 630 -0.34 -32.28 -2.33
CA LEU A 630 0.74 -31.26 -2.22
C LEU A 630 0.20 -29.88 -1.73
N GLY A 631 0.33 -29.61 -0.43
CA GLY A 631 0.65 -28.26 0.07
C GLY A 631 -0.47 -27.22 0.19
N SER A 632 -1.58 -27.58 0.87
CA SER A 632 -2.54 -26.69 1.55
C SER A 632 -1.85 -25.66 2.49
N THR A 633 -2.37 -24.46 2.77
CA THR A 633 -3.74 -24.13 3.23
C THR A 633 -4.23 -22.74 2.76
N LYS A 634 -5.56 -22.64 2.54
CA LYS A 634 -6.37 -21.43 2.24
C LYS A 634 -6.24 -20.41 3.38
N ASP A 635 -6.08 -19.09 3.18
CA ASP A 635 -6.79 -18.15 2.30
C ASP A 635 -5.85 -17.24 1.46
N LYS A 636 -6.30 -16.85 0.26
CA LYS A 636 -5.69 -15.81 -0.59
C LYS A 636 -6.73 -15.15 -1.51
N ASP A 637 -6.53 -13.87 -1.87
CA ASP A 637 -7.20 -13.23 -3.02
C ASP A 637 -6.77 -13.81 -4.38
N SER A 638 -5.58 -14.43 -4.44
CA SER A 638 -4.76 -14.44 -5.65
C SER A 638 -4.39 -15.82 -6.22
N ASP A 639 -3.38 -16.47 -5.65
CA ASP A 639 -2.28 -17.05 -6.47
C ASP A 639 -2.64 -18.19 -7.45
N LEU A 640 -3.81 -18.83 -7.31
CA LEU A 640 -4.35 -19.79 -8.30
C LEU A 640 -5.89 -19.72 -8.40
N VAL A 641 -6.51 -18.65 -7.90
CA VAL A 641 -7.98 -18.60 -7.70
C VAL A 641 -8.72 -18.27 -9.00
N ASN A 642 -8.08 -17.54 -9.92
CA ASN A 642 -8.66 -17.12 -11.20
C ASN A 642 -8.49 -18.19 -12.31
N GLU A 643 -8.05 -19.41 -11.98
CA GLU A 643 -7.70 -20.46 -12.95
C GLU A 643 -8.95 -21.21 -13.47
N VAL A 644 -9.15 -22.50 -13.13
CA VAL A 644 -10.30 -23.32 -13.59
C VAL A 644 -11.56 -23.02 -12.75
N LEU A 645 -11.99 -21.76 -12.75
CA LEU A 645 -13.16 -21.25 -12.04
C LEU A 645 -14.46 -21.24 -12.89
N ASN A 646 -14.61 -20.59 -14.04
CA ASN A 646 -13.67 -20.20 -15.12
C ASN A 646 -13.09 -21.39 -15.91
N TYR A 647 -12.80 -21.17 -17.19
CA TYR A 647 -12.97 -22.13 -18.27
C TYR A 647 -14.39 -22.71 -18.33
N LEU A 648 -14.83 -23.44 -17.30
CA LEU A 648 -16.21 -23.90 -17.09
C LEU A 648 -17.16 -22.70 -17.07
N PHE A 649 -18.29 -22.67 -17.81
CA PHE A 649 -18.54 -22.89 -19.25
C PHE A 649 -18.05 -24.20 -19.95
N LYS A 650 -16.77 -24.31 -20.34
CA LYS A 650 -16.06 -25.41 -21.06
C LYS A 650 -16.55 -25.77 -22.46
N GLN A 651 -17.83 -26.08 -22.67
CA GLN A 651 -18.35 -26.64 -23.94
C GLN A 651 -19.72 -26.09 -24.38
N GLY A 652 -20.37 -25.30 -23.53
CA GLY A 652 -21.27 -24.23 -23.96
C GLY A 652 -20.71 -22.97 -23.32
N ILE A 653 -20.62 -21.85 -24.05
CA ILE A 653 -20.00 -20.63 -23.52
C ILE A 653 -20.91 -20.03 -22.43
N LEU A 654 -20.32 -19.18 -21.59
CA LEU A 654 -20.67 -18.96 -20.14
C LEU A 654 -21.98 -18.08 -20.39
N LYS A 655 -23.14 -18.63 -20.03
CA LYS A 655 -24.27 -17.90 -19.47
C LYS A 655 -24.14 -17.97 -17.96
#